data_AF-A0A7C2H0L4-F1
#
_entry.id   AF-A0A7C2H0L4-F1
#
_cell.length_a   1.000
_cell.length_b   1.000
_cell.length_c   1.000
_cell.angle_alpha   90.00
_cell.angle_beta   90.00
_cell.angle_gamma   90.00
#
_symmetry.space_group_name_H-M   'P 1'
#
loop_
_entity.id
_entity.type
_entity.pdbx_description
1 polymer ?
#
loop_
_entity_poly.entity_id
_entity_poly.type
_entity_poly.pdbx_seq_one_letter_code
_entity_poly.pdbx_strand_id
1 'polypeptide(L)'
;MLLKLKLIILLILIGQLTTGYEDLYNLALREYQAGRYKEAREIILKKTEKKAGDFNLLGWIELKLGNFQEAEEAFFKSLELKSDLADSYAGLGYVFFQKGDPLRALSFFEKSLTLDEKNETCSEGKATVERVLREKSKVKMAGAEKNYFFARGDYFWRQKNGEDPSLLFIKGVNIGFALPGKYPSEFPEEEKLYQEWLRLIAEMGANTVRVYTILPPAFYRAFFRHNTENPEEKRLFLLQGIWVELPEKAEFRSEHYLAEIKNEIKNAVDVIHGQARIEPRYGHAHRHYEVDISNYVLAFIFGREWEPGEVIAFNQKNDEWEFNGQYLAINEGTAFEVFLTEMLDYLIAYEDKNYKIQRPVALINWPTLDPLFHPSETTLKEEVEIRKKLGVKIPTYDFSQAWDEDAASIDETRIRVKPNFRAGLFVAYHVYPYYPDFMRNEEKYALPLKTEGSIYYGNYLRELKGHYRNRPLLIAEFGLPTSRGIARFHPEGLNHGGLSEEEQAEGLKKLFLNIKESGCAGGLVFSWIDEWWKTNWMTRKYEDNDPLWYNAEDPEENYGLLAVLPARSEKKLRGDPEAWSEAQILYYPEDESLRSISIDSDEGYLYIKLDLKEELDWRKRAILLAIDTYGDEEGDHLLPFNLGIRSPVGFEFVALLHGKNSQLLVDDSYSKYIFKPELARLPGLTGFLELEREEIGPRYNFNGIFHEIIAVHRRRFSREGKIFGEKIYKASPLIEGRDFCYFKEKAFIELRLPWSLLNFLDPSRKKIIYFNENKRTEGVRLLALSYQPRSEDEPLAREKPAQANMQKTMELMRTRYYRWPEWTQPCYQMKLKKSFYVLKALFHQTENPTLKINPPDNFNFNFVVSLAYKSKDEFLIYYSPENLDLQSAGFQDYYGYALACLTRGYQWPGFLYPGGQKYSCFSGLFFLRAEGKRNIQSWREIYGESSGRKFCSFCSGKN
;
A
#
# COMPACT_ATOMS: atom_id res chain seq x y z
N MET A 1 21.40 71.03 -65.99
CA MET A 1 20.03 71.11 -65.39
C MET A 1 19.37 69.73 -65.26
N LEU A 2 19.37 68.91 -66.32
CA LEU A 2 18.84 67.52 -66.29
C LEU A 2 19.51 66.58 -65.26
N LEU A 3 20.81 66.76 -64.95
CA LEU A 3 21.50 65.96 -63.92
C LEU A 3 21.01 66.27 -62.49
N LYS A 4 20.67 67.54 -62.20
CA LYS A 4 20.15 67.94 -60.88
C LYS A 4 18.71 67.46 -60.68
N LEU A 5 17.89 67.43 -61.73
CA LEU A 5 16.52 66.91 -61.66
C LEU A 5 16.50 65.38 -61.46
N LYS A 6 17.40 64.64 -62.12
CA LYS A 6 17.58 63.19 -61.90
C LYS A 6 18.09 62.88 -60.49
N LEU A 7 18.99 63.69 -59.93
CA LEU A 7 19.50 63.50 -58.57
C LEU A 7 18.43 63.77 -57.52
N ILE A 8 17.57 64.77 -57.72
CA ILE A 8 16.46 65.07 -56.80
C ILE A 8 15.38 63.98 -56.89
N ILE A 9 15.03 63.50 -58.08
CA ILE A 9 14.08 62.38 -58.23
C ILE A 9 14.65 61.10 -57.63
N LEU A 10 15.95 60.82 -57.81
CA LEU A 10 16.63 59.67 -57.19
C LEU A 10 16.70 59.81 -55.66
N LEU A 11 16.92 61.02 -55.12
CA LEU A 11 16.92 61.26 -53.67
C LEU A 11 15.51 61.23 -53.07
N ILE A 12 14.47 61.57 -53.82
CA ILE A 12 13.07 61.39 -53.40
C ILE A 12 12.68 59.91 -53.45
N LEU A 13 13.10 59.15 -54.47
CA LEU A 13 12.90 57.71 -54.54
C LEU A 13 13.71 56.95 -53.49
N ILE A 14 14.95 57.34 -53.22
CA ILE A 14 15.77 56.79 -52.13
C ILE A 14 15.20 57.21 -50.78
N GLY A 15 14.69 58.45 -50.63
CA GLY A 15 13.98 58.90 -49.44
C GLY A 15 12.69 58.13 -49.16
N GLN A 16 11.97 57.71 -50.21
CA GLN A 16 10.79 56.83 -50.10
C GLN A 16 11.15 55.34 -49.95
N LEU A 17 12.37 54.93 -50.28
CA LEU A 17 12.90 53.57 -50.08
C LEU A 17 13.71 53.41 -48.77
N THR A 18 13.95 54.50 -48.02
CA THR A 18 14.74 54.50 -46.77
C THR A 18 13.98 54.99 -45.53
N THR A 19 12.69 55.32 -45.65
CA THR A 19 11.76 55.24 -44.51
C THR A 19 11.48 53.76 -44.26
N GLY A 20 12.09 53.22 -43.21
CA GLY A 20 12.26 51.78 -42.98
C GLY A 20 11.00 50.94 -43.10
N TYR A 21 11.17 49.69 -43.54
CA TYR A 21 10.26 48.61 -43.15
C TYR A 21 10.27 48.57 -41.62
N GLU A 22 9.35 49.30 -41.01
CA GLU A 22 9.12 49.22 -39.59
C GLU A 22 8.71 47.78 -39.29
N ASP A 23 9.53 47.08 -38.49
CA ASP A 23 9.21 45.72 -38.07
C ASP A 23 7.81 45.72 -37.48
N LEU A 24 6.89 44.98 -38.10
CA LEU A 24 5.48 44.93 -37.70
C LEU A 24 5.33 44.55 -36.23
N TYR A 25 6.29 43.81 -35.66
CA TYR A 25 6.36 43.55 -34.22
C TYR A 25 6.54 44.83 -33.41
N ASN A 26 7.53 45.66 -33.74
CA ASN A 26 7.81 46.91 -33.03
C ASN A 26 6.68 47.92 -33.18
N LEU A 27 6.04 47.96 -34.34
CA LEU A 27 4.87 48.79 -34.56
C LEU A 27 3.68 48.31 -33.71
N ALA A 28 3.36 47.00 -33.73
CA ALA A 28 2.31 46.44 -32.90
C ALA A 28 2.59 46.63 -31.39
N LEU A 29 3.85 46.50 -30.97
CA LEU A 29 4.25 46.72 -29.58
C LEU A 29 4.05 48.18 -29.15
N ARG A 30 4.37 49.16 -30.00
CA ARG A 30 4.10 50.58 -29.72
C ARG A 30 2.61 50.86 -29.60
N GLU A 31 1.80 50.30 -30.49
CA GLU A 31 0.34 50.43 -30.44
C GLU A 31 -0.23 49.78 -29.16
N TYR A 32 0.29 48.61 -28.77
CA TYR A 32 -0.04 47.94 -27.51
C TYR A 32 0.31 48.81 -26.30
N GLN A 33 1.52 49.36 -26.26
CA GLN A 33 1.98 50.26 -25.18
C GLN A 33 1.18 51.57 -25.12
N ALA A 34 0.66 52.04 -26.26
CA ALA A 34 -0.23 53.19 -26.34
C ALA A 34 -1.69 52.88 -25.99
N GLY A 35 -2.01 51.64 -25.59
CA GLY A 35 -3.36 51.19 -25.24
C GLY A 35 -4.29 50.98 -26.43
N ARG A 36 -3.77 51.04 -27.66
CA ARG A 36 -4.52 50.85 -28.92
C ARG A 36 -4.48 49.39 -29.35
N TYR A 37 -5.15 48.55 -28.56
CA TYR A 37 -5.06 47.09 -28.69
C TYR A 37 -5.67 46.53 -29.99
N LYS A 38 -6.71 47.18 -30.53
CA LYS A 38 -7.34 46.75 -31.80
C LYS A 38 -6.40 46.98 -32.98
N GLU A 39 -5.76 48.14 -32.99
CA GLU A 39 -4.76 48.55 -33.98
C GLU A 39 -3.51 47.66 -33.88
N ALA A 40 -3.02 47.39 -32.66
CA ALA A 40 -1.92 46.45 -32.42
C ALA A 40 -2.24 45.05 -32.95
N ARG A 41 -3.47 44.56 -32.74
CA ARG A 41 -3.96 43.27 -33.26
C ARG A 41 -3.93 43.24 -34.78
N GLU A 42 -4.47 44.26 -35.43
CA GLU A 42 -4.48 44.34 -36.90
C GLU A 42 -3.07 44.35 -37.50
N ILE A 43 -2.13 45.01 -36.82
CA ILE A 43 -0.74 45.11 -37.27
C ILE A 43 0.00 43.78 -37.09
N ILE A 44 -0.10 43.14 -35.92
CA ILE A 44 0.60 41.87 -35.66
C ILE A 44 0.04 40.73 -36.52
N LEU A 45 -1.25 40.78 -36.87
CA LEU A 45 -1.87 39.78 -37.75
C LEU A 45 -1.39 39.86 -39.21
N LYS A 46 -1.01 41.05 -39.71
CA LYS A 46 -0.45 41.25 -41.07
C LYS A 46 0.90 40.57 -41.28
N LYS A 47 1.59 40.18 -40.20
CA LYS A 47 2.87 39.45 -40.27
C LYS A 47 2.61 37.99 -40.65
N THR A 48 3.10 37.57 -41.82
CA THR A 48 2.87 36.22 -42.37
C THR A 48 3.67 35.14 -41.65
N GLU A 49 4.94 35.39 -41.33
CA GLU A 49 5.77 34.50 -40.52
C GLU A 49 5.90 35.02 -39.08
N LYS A 50 5.21 34.35 -38.15
CA LYS A 50 5.20 34.70 -36.72
C LYS A 50 6.17 33.82 -35.94
N LYS A 51 6.96 34.45 -35.06
CA LYS A 51 7.85 33.78 -34.10
C LYS A 51 7.18 33.71 -32.73
N ALA A 52 7.77 32.98 -31.79
CA ALA A 52 7.25 32.84 -30.43
C ALA A 52 6.91 34.19 -29.77
N GLY A 53 7.78 35.20 -29.93
CA GLY A 53 7.53 36.57 -29.41
C GLY A 53 6.33 37.28 -30.03
N ASP A 54 6.01 37.02 -31.31
CA ASP A 54 4.83 37.60 -31.99
C ASP A 54 3.54 36.99 -31.43
N PHE A 55 3.53 35.68 -31.17
CA PHE A 55 2.41 34.99 -30.53
C PHE A 55 2.24 35.38 -29.06
N ASN A 56 3.33 35.62 -28.34
CA ASN A 56 3.29 36.14 -26.98
C ASN A 56 2.65 37.54 -26.94
N LEU A 57 3.08 38.45 -27.83
CA LEU A 57 2.49 39.79 -27.94
C LEU A 57 1.00 39.71 -28.33
N LEU A 58 0.63 38.82 -29.25
CA LEU A 58 -0.77 38.57 -29.60
C LEU A 58 -1.59 38.08 -28.40
N GLY A 59 -1.06 37.16 -27.59
CA GLY A 59 -1.73 36.70 -26.36
C GLY A 59 -2.02 37.83 -25.39
N TRP A 60 -1.05 38.74 -25.18
CA TRP A 60 -1.25 39.92 -24.36
C TRP A 60 -2.27 40.91 -24.95
N ILE A 61 -2.28 41.10 -26.27
CA ILE A 61 -3.27 41.93 -26.97
C ILE A 61 -4.68 41.37 -26.76
N GLU A 62 -4.89 40.07 -27.01
CA GLU A 62 -6.18 39.42 -26.86
C GLU A 62 -6.67 39.42 -25.41
N LEU A 63 -5.76 39.22 -24.45
CA LEU A 63 -6.07 39.31 -23.02
C LEU A 63 -6.57 40.72 -22.64
N LYS A 64 -5.96 41.78 -23.19
CA LYS A 64 -6.42 43.17 -22.96
C LYS A 64 -7.73 43.50 -23.67
N LEU A 65 -8.06 42.81 -24.75
CA LEU A 65 -9.34 42.92 -25.45
C LEU A 65 -10.46 42.10 -24.78
N GLY A 66 -10.13 41.24 -23.80
CA GLY A 66 -11.09 40.37 -23.12
C GLY A 66 -11.39 39.06 -23.87
N ASN A 67 -10.62 38.76 -24.92
CA ASN A 67 -10.76 37.57 -25.76
C ASN A 67 -9.94 36.42 -25.16
N PHE A 68 -10.43 35.84 -24.06
CA PHE A 68 -9.64 34.92 -23.24
C PHE A 68 -9.28 33.61 -23.95
N GLN A 69 -10.11 33.15 -24.88
CA GLN A 69 -9.86 31.91 -25.62
C GLN A 69 -8.74 32.11 -26.64
N GLU A 70 -8.79 33.22 -27.37
CA GLU A 70 -7.80 33.61 -28.35
C GLU A 70 -6.45 33.95 -27.68
N ALA A 71 -6.50 34.53 -26.48
CA ALA A 71 -5.31 34.76 -25.66
C ALA A 71 -4.64 33.45 -25.23
N GLU A 72 -5.43 32.48 -24.74
CA GLU A 72 -4.96 31.14 -24.37
C GLU A 72 -4.26 30.45 -25.54
N GLU A 73 -4.91 30.41 -26.70
CA GLU A 73 -4.37 29.79 -27.92
C GLU A 73 -3.08 30.46 -28.40
N ALA A 74 -3.00 31.79 -28.30
CA ALA A 74 -1.80 32.53 -28.69
C ALA A 74 -0.63 32.26 -27.74
N PHE A 75 -0.86 32.21 -26.42
CA PHE A 75 0.20 31.87 -25.46
C PHE A 75 0.67 30.42 -25.59
N PHE A 76 -0.23 29.45 -25.82
CA PHE A 76 0.18 28.07 -26.07
C PHE A 76 0.99 27.92 -27.37
N LYS A 77 0.58 28.60 -28.46
CA LYS A 77 1.38 28.63 -29.71
C LYS A 77 2.74 29.28 -29.51
N SER A 78 2.84 30.27 -28.63
CA SER A 78 4.14 30.85 -28.25
C SER A 78 5.04 29.81 -27.58
N LEU A 79 4.49 29.05 -26.63
CA LEU A 79 5.20 28.01 -25.89
C LEU A 79 5.53 26.76 -26.72
N GLU A 80 4.73 26.46 -27.74
CA GLU A 80 5.02 25.40 -28.72
C GLU A 80 6.26 25.74 -29.55
N LEU A 81 6.42 27.01 -29.93
CA LEU A 81 7.59 27.49 -30.68
C LEU A 81 8.82 27.71 -29.78
N LYS A 82 8.62 28.07 -28.51
CA LYS A 82 9.68 28.24 -27.52
C LYS A 82 9.15 27.99 -26.11
N SER A 83 9.49 26.85 -25.53
CA SER A 83 8.89 26.32 -24.30
C SER A 83 9.34 26.99 -23.00
N ASP A 84 10.39 27.81 -23.02
CA ASP A 84 11.00 28.48 -21.86
C ASP A 84 10.66 29.97 -21.76
N LEU A 85 9.53 30.41 -22.34
CA LEU A 85 9.08 31.80 -22.27
C LEU A 85 8.31 32.08 -20.97
N ALA A 86 9.00 32.62 -19.98
CA ALA A 86 8.41 33.03 -18.69
C ALA A 86 7.18 33.95 -18.86
N ASP A 87 7.23 34.88 -19.80
CA ASP A 87 6.15 35.85 -20.04
C ASP A 87 4.86 35.20 -20.58
N SER A 88 4.99 34.15 -21.40
CA SER A 88 3.82 33.41 -21.92
C SER A 88 3.14 32.58 -20.83
N TYR A 89 3.92 32.03 -19.90
CA TYR A 89 3.37 31.40 -18.70
C TYR A 89 2.68 32.41 -17.77
N ALA A 90 3.25 33.62 -17.61
CA ALA A 90 2.58 34.69 -16.85
C ALA A 90 1.24 35.09 -17.50
N GLY A 91 1.22 35.21 -18.84
CA GLY A 91 0.02 35.45 -19.62
C GLY A 91 -1.07 34.40 -19.41
N LEU A 92 -0.72 33.11 -19.47
CA LEU A 92 -1.65 32.01 -19.14
C LEU A 92 -2.17 32.10 -17.70
N GLY A 93 -1.31 32.47 -16.74
CA GLY A 93 -1.72 32.73 -15.35
C GLY A 93 -2.87 33.74 -15.27
N TYR A 94 -2.75 34.87 -15.97
CA TYR A 94 -3.83 35.86 -16.03
C TYR A 94 -5.07 35.38 -16.78
N VAL A 95 -4.91 34.66 -17.90
CA VAL A 95 -6.04 34.09 -18.65
C VAL A 95 -6.87 33.18 -17.75
N PHE A 96 -6.25 32.23 -17.06
CA PHE A 96 -6.97 31.31 -16.18
C PHE A 96 -7.57 32.01 -14.96
N PHE A 97 -6.91 33.06 -14.45
CA PHE A 97 -7.47 33.87 -13.38
C PHE A 97 -8.76 34.58 -13.82
N GLN A 98 -8.77 35.17 -15.01
CA GLN A 98 -9.94 35.84 -15.59
C GLN A 98 -11.06 34.86 -15.96
N LYS A 99 -10.72 33.63 -16.37
CA LYS A 99 -11.68 32.54 -16.60
C LYS A 99 -12.27 31.96 -15.30
N GLY A 100 -11.88 32.48 -14.13
CA GLY A 100 -12.40 32.06 -12.83
C GLY A 100 -11.75 30.80 -12.26
N ASP A 101 -10.59 30.39 -12.79
CA ASP A 101 -9.81 29.25 -12.32
C ASP A 101 -8.51 29.69 -11.64
N PRO A 102 -8.58 30.11 -10.35
CA PRO A 102 -7.42 30.62 -9.62
C PRO A 102 -6.36 29.54 -9.36
N LEU A 103 -6.71 28.25 -9.38
CA LEU A 103 -5.73 27.17 -9.13
C LEU A 103 -4.84 26.95 -10.36
N ARG A 104 -5.44 26.85 -11.55
CA ARG A 104 -4.65 26.82 -12.79
C ARG A 104 -3.84 28.09 -12.98
N ALA A 105 -4.42 29.25 -12.66
CA ALA A 105 -3.70 30.52 -12.67
C ALA A 105 -2.41 30.47 -11.81
N LEU A 106 -2.52 29.98 -10.58
CA LEU A 106 -1.39 29.84 -9.66
C LEU A 106 -0.28 28.96 -10.25
N SER A 107 -0.64 27.81 -10.82
CA SER A 107 0.34 26.88 -11.42
C SER A 107 1.14 27.51 -12.57
N PHE A 108 0.50 28.34 -13.39
CA PHE A 108 1.15 29.02 -14.51
C PHE A 108 2.03 30.17 -14.02
N PHE A 109 1.60 30.91 -13.00
CA PHE A 109 2.44 31.93 -12.36
C PHE A 109 3.67 31.31 -11.69
N GLU A 110 3.53 30.15 -11.04
CA GLU A 110 4.68 29.43 -10.48
C GLU A 110 5.65 28.98 -11.56
N LYS A 111 5.14 28.43 -12.66
CA LYS A 111 5.99 28.03 -13.79
C LYS A 111 6.74 29.22 -14.40
N SER A 112 6.09 30.38 -14.51
CA SER A 112 6.73 31.62 -14.96
C SER A 112 7.86 32.06 -14.00
N LEU A 113 7.61 32.07 -12.69
CA LEU A 113 8.61 32.46 -11.68
C LEU A 113 9.79 31.49 -11.57
N THR A 114 9.61 30.20 -11.91
CA THR A 114 10.75 29.27 -12.02
C THR A 114 11.67 29.57 -13.20
N LEU A 115 11.17 30.28 -14.22
CA LEU A 115 11.94 30.64 -15.42
C LEU A 115 12.51 32.06 -15.34
N ASP A 116 11.80 32.97 -14.69
CA ASP A 116 12.26 34.33 -14.37
C ASP A 116 11.76 34.75 -12.98
N GLU A 117 12.62 34.59 -11.98
CA GLU A 117 12.33 34.94 -10.59
C GLU A 117 12.03 36.43 -10.38
N LYS A 118 12.42 37.30 -11.32
CA LYS A 118 12.24 38.76 -11.24
C LYS A 118 11.05 39.27 -12.03
N ASN A 119 10.20 38.38 -12.54
CA ASN A 119 8.99 38.79 -13.26
C ASN A 119 7.98 39.43 -12.28
N GLU A 120 8.02 40.78 -12.21
CA GLU A 120 7.17 41.58 -11.32
C GLU A 120 5.68 41.37 -11.62
N THR A 121 5.32 41.35 -12.90
CA THR A 121 3.93 41.12 -13.35
C THR A 121 3.43 39.76 -12.87
N CYS A 122 4.24 38.73 -12.99
CA CYS A 122 3.89 37.40 -12.49
C CYS A 122 3.77 37.35 -10.95
N SER A 123 4.67 38.02 -10.23
CA SER A 123 4.66 38.08 -8.76
C SER A 123 3.38 38.74 -8.23
N GLU A 124 2.94 39.82 -8.88
CA GLU A 124 1.68 40.51 -8.56
C GLU A 124 0.45 39.65 -8.88
N GLY A 125 0.46 38.98 -10.04
CA GLY A 125 -0.59 38.03 -10.44
C GLY A 125 -0.73 36.89 -9.43
N LYS A 126 0.38 36.28 -9.03
CA LYS A 126 0.43 35.24 -8.00
C LYS A 126 -0.12 35.72 -6.66
N ALA A 127 0.36 36.86 -6.14
CA ALA A 127 -0.10 37.40 -4.86
C ALA A 127 -1.62 37.70 -4.86
N THR A 128 -2.14 38.15 -6.01
CA THR A 128 -3.58 38.41 -6.18
C THR A 128 -4.39 37.12 -6.13
N VAL A 129 -3.95 36.08 -6.83
CA VAL A 129 -4.57 34.75 -6.82
C VAL A 129 -4.54 34.15 -5.41
N GLU A 130 -3.39 34.19 -4.74
CA GLU A 130 -3.21 33.69 -3.37
C GLU A 130 -4.14 34.39 -2.38
N ARG A 131 -4.32 35.72 -2.52
CA ARG A 131 -5.26 36.48 -1.71
C ARG A 131 -6.71 36.03 -1.94
N VAL A 132 -7.13 35.83 -3.20
CA VAL A 132 -8.48 35.35 -3.53
C VAL A 132 -8.72 33.94 -2.98
N LEU A 133 -7.73 33.06 -3.06
CA LEU A 133 -7.79 31.70 -2.49
C LEU A 133 -7.87 31.76 -0.95
N ARG A 134 -7.11 32.64 -0.31
CA ARG A 134 -7.16 32.90 1.14
C ARG A 134 -8.49 33.49 1.60
N GLU A 135 -9.08 34.39 0.82
CA GLU A 135 -10.40 34.99 1.14
C GLU A 135 -11.53 33.96 0.95
N LYS A 136 -11.49 33.14 -0.12
CA LYS A 136 -12.45 32.04 -0.32
C LYS A 136 -12.39 30.96 0.76
N SER A 137 -11.19 30.62 1.25
CA SER A 137 -11.02 29.66 2.36
C SER A 137 -11.53 30.21 3.70
N LYS A 138 -11.35 31.50 3.97
CA LYS A 138 -11.89 32.14 5.19
C LYS A 138 -13.42 32.21 5.22
N VAL A 139 -14.08 32.41 4.08
CA VAL A 139 -15.56 32.56 4.02
C VAL A 139 -16.29 31.21 4.16
N LYS A 140 -15.64 30.06 3.91
CA LYS A 140 -16.26 28.72 4.05
C LYS A 140 -16.14 28.11 5.47
N MET A 141 -15.24 28.61 6.32
CA MET A 141 -14.97 28.04 7.65
C MET A 141 -15.85 28.64 8.78
N ALA A 142 -16.41 29.83 8.58
CA ALA A 142 -17.29 30.48 9.55
C ALA A 142 -18.71 29.87 9.50
N GLY A 143 -18.86 28.67 10.08
CA GLY A 143 -20.13 27.94 10.16
C GLY A 143 -20.04 26.43 9.88
N ALA A 144 -18.85 25.90 9.60
CA ALA A 144 -18.67 24.47 9.34
C ALA A 144 -18.80 23.63 10.62
N GLU A 145 -19.53 22.51 10.51
CA GLU A 145 -19.57 21.40 11.46
C GLU A 145 -18.14 21.01 11.87
N LYS A 146 -17.80 21.05 13.17
CA LYS A 146 -16.49 20.61 13.67
C LYS A 146 -16.57 19.21 14.26
N ASN A 147 -15.63 18.35 13.87
CA ASN A 147 -15.45 17.01 14.43
C ASN A 147 -14.27 16.98 15.40
N TYR A 148 -14.49 16.31 16.53
CA TYR A 148 -13.45 15.96 17.50
C TYR A 148 -13.39 14.45 17.64
N PHE A 149 -12.17 13.91 17.66
CA PHE A 149 -11.93 12.47 17.77
C PHE A 149 -11.21 12.15 19.06
N PHE A 150 -11.56 11.02 19.68
CA PHE A 150 -10.92 10.56 20.92
C PHE A 150 -10.74 9.04 20.90
N ALA A 151 -9.64 8.56 21.47
CA ALA A 151 -9.34 7.15 21.72
C ALA A 151 -9.40 6.91 23.23
N ARG A 152 -10.42 6.19 23.71
CA ARG A 152 -10.65 5.94 25.14
C ARG A 152 -11.33 4.60 25.37
N GLY A 153 -10.87 3.87 26.39
CA GLY A 153 -11.29 2.49 26.60
C GLY A 153 -10.94 1.66 25.36
N ASP A 154 -11.82 0.77 24.94
CA ASP A 154 -11.59 -0.07 23.76
C ASP A 154 -12.01 0.60 22.43
N TYR A 155 -12.36 1.90 22.45
CA TYR A 155 -13.11 2.53 21.36
C TYR A 155 -12.54 3.86 20.85
N PHE A 156 -12.81 4.12 19.57
CA PHE A 156 -12.79 5.47 19.01
C PHE A 156 -14.13 6.15 19.23
N TRP A 157 -14.07 7.47 19.43
CA TRP A 157 -15.19 8.35 19.64
C TRP A 157 -15.14 9.49 18.64
N ARG A 158 -16.29 9.87 18.11
CA ARG A 158 -16.50 11.06 17.28
C ARG A 158 -17.51 11.97 17.96
N GLN A 159 -17.18 13.24 18.09
CA GLN A 159 -18.08 14.27 18.59
C GLN A 159 -18.19 15.40 17.57
N LYS A 160 -19.42 15.68 17.12
CA LYS A 160 -19.72 16.90 16.37
C LYS A 160 -19.96 18.06 17.33
N ASN A 161 -19.61 19.27 16.93
CA ASN A 161 -19.82 20.45 17.78
C ASN A 161 -21.31 20.64 18.11
N GLY A 162 -21.65 20.64 19.40
CA GLY A 162 -23.03 20.73 19.87
C GLY A 162 -23.78 19.39 19.93
N GLU A 163 -23.11 18.27 19.62
CA GLU A 163 -23.66 16.92 19.75
C GLU A 163 -22.89 16.09 20.79
N ASP A 164 -23.52 15.03 21.27
CA ASP A 164 -22.87 14.08 22.17
C ASP A 164 -21.88 13.18 21.41
N PRO A 165 -20.79 12.73 22.08
CA PRO A 165 -19.87 11.76 21.49
C PRO A 165 -20.55 10.45 21.15
N SER A 166 -20.25 9.93 19.96
CA SER A 166 -20.70 8.63 19.47
C SER A 166 -19.52 7.70 19.20
N LEU A 167 -19.74 6.39 19.34
CA LEU A 167 -18.74 5.38 19.05
C LEU A 167 -18.50 5.25 17.56
N LEU A 168 -17.24 5.02 17.17
CA LEU A 168 -16.84 4.84 15.79
C LEU A 168 -16.08 3.52 15.63
N PHE A 169 -16.62 2.62 14.81
CA PHE A 169 -15.88 1.45 14.32
C PHE A 169 -15.12 1.81 13.04
N ILE A 170 -13.82 1.53 13.00
CA ILE A 170 -13.03 1.81 11.80
C ILE A 170 -13.22 0.68 10.78
N LYS A 171 -13.70 1.03 9.58
CA LYS A 171 -13.80 0.13 8.43
C LYS A 171 -13.26 0.85 7.20
N GLY A 172 -12.14 0.37 6.68
CA GLY A 172 -11.41 1.14 5.68
C GLY A 172 -10.38 0.36 4.90
N VAL A 173 -9.55 1.11 4.19
CA VAL A 173 -8.51 0.58 3.32
C VAL A 173 -7.24 1.43 3.42
N ASN A 174 -6.10 0.79 3.20
CA ASN A 174 -4.82 1.45 3.02
C ASN A 174 -4.61 1.81 1.55
N ILE A 175 -4.24 3.05 1.28
CA ILE A 175 -4.00 3.52 -0.08
C ILE A 175 -2.52 3.31 -0.44
N GLY A 176 -2.28 2.30 -1.28
CA GLY A 176 -1.08 2.23 -2.13
C GLY A 176 -1.25 3.17 -3.32
N PHE A 177 -0.15 3.64 -3.89
CA PHE A 177 -0.17 4.70 -4.90
C PHE A 177 0.92 4.56 -5.96
N ALA A 178 1.78 3.53 -5.88
CA ALA A 178 2.76 3.24 -6.91
C ALA A 178 2.09 2.56 -8.11
N LEU A 179 1.78 3.36 -9.14
CA LEU A 179 1.25 2.86 -10.41
C LEU A 179 2.31 2.03 -11.17
N PRO A 180 1.93 1.14 -12.10
CA PRO A 180 2.89 0.43 -12.94
C PRO A 180 3.90 1.37 -13.60
N GLY A 181 5.17 0.99 -13.54
CA GLY A 181 6.32 1.78 -13.99
C GLY A 181 6.78 2.84 -13.00
N LYS A 182 6.23 2.87 -11.77
CA LYS A 182 6.53 3.86 -10.74
C LYS A 182 6.91 3.22 -9.40
N TYR A 183 7.85 3.86 -8.70
CA TYR A 183 8.18 3.53 -7.31
C TYR A 183 7.24 4.25 -6.32
N PRO A 184 7.18 3.82 -5.05
CA PRO A 184 6.42 4.51 -3.99
C PRO A 184 6.97 5.91 -3.63
N SER A 185 8.01 6.38 -4.31
CA SER A 185 8.47 7.78 -4.25
C SER A 185 7.86 8.66 -5.35
N GLU A 186 7.23 8.06 -6.37
CA GLU A 186 6.72 8.73 -7.56
C GLU A 186 5.20 8.80 -7.54
N PHE A 187 4.67 9.67 -6.70
CA PHE A 187 3.24 9.81 -6.47
C PHE A 187 2.46 10.25 -7.73
N PRO A 188 1.23 9.77 -7.94
CA PRO A 188 0.32 10.35 -8.92
C PRO A 188 0.01 11.82 -8.60
N GLU A 189 0.12 12.69 -9.60
CA GLU A 189 -0.17 14.14 -9.46
C GLU A 189 -1.61 14.50 -9.88
N GLU A 190 -2.34 13.53 -10.44
CA GLU A 190 -3.68 13.73 -11.00
C GLU A 190 -4.76 13.67 -9.92
N GLU A 191 -5.34 14.83 -9.60
CA GLU A 191 -6.42 14.93 -8.61
C GLU A 191 -7.64 14.04 -8.94
N LYS A 192 -7.97 13.88 -10.24
CA LYS A 192 -9.10 13.06 -10.70
C LYS A 192 -8.95 11.58 -10.34
N LEU A 193 -7.73 11.06 -10.34
CA LEU A 193 -7.45 9.68 -9.96
C LEU A 193 -7.85 9.45 -8.49
N TYR A 194 -7.39 10.33 -7.60
CA TYR A 194 -7.75 10.27 -6.19
C TYR A 194 -9.24 10.48 -5.94
N GLN A 195 -9.89 11.38 -6.69
CA GLN A 195 -11.34 11.57 -6.59
C GLN A 195 -12.11 10.29 -6.91
N GLU A 196 -11.72 9.58 -7.96
CA GLU A 196 -12.36 8.31 -8.33
C GLU A 196 -12.10 7.22 -7.29
N TRP A 197 -10.88 7.12 -6.77
CA TRP A 197 -10.55 6.19 -5.69
C TRP A 197 -11.38 6.45 -4.44
N LEU A 198 -11.44 7.70 -3.97
CA LEU A 198 -12.21 8.08 -2.79
C LEU A 198 -13.72 7.85 -2.98
N ARG A 199 -14.25 8.12 -4.18
CA ARG A 199 -15.64 7.81 -4.52
C ARG A 199 -15.93 6.32 -4.37
N LEU A 200 -15.10 5.47 -4.98
CA LEU A 200 -15.27 4.01 -4.92
C LEU A 200 -15.09 3.45 -3.50
N ILE A 201 -14.12 3.96 -2.74
CA ILE A 201 -13.90 3.59 -1.34
C ILE A 201 -15.13 3.94 -0.49
N ALA A 202 -15.68 5.15 -0.64
CA ALA A 202 -16.91 5.53 0.06
C ALA A 202 -18.12 4.67 -0.38
N GLU A 203 -18.21 4.32 -1.67
CA GLU A 203 -19.24 3.40 -2.18
C GLU A 203 -19.10 1.96 -1.68
N MET A 204 -17.93 1.56 -1.21
CA MET A 204 -17.74 0.30 -0.48
C MET A 204 -18.35 0.38 0.93
N GLY A 205 -18.73 1.56 1.42
CA GLY A 205 -19.20 1.75 2.79
C GLY A 205 -18.05 1.84 3.80
N ALA A 206 -16.82 2.04 3.32
CA ALA A 206 -15.71 2.43 4.18
C ALA A 206 -15.97 3.83 4.75
N ASN A 207 -15.51 4.05 5.99
CA ASN A 207 -15.56 5.36 6.63
C ASN A 207 -14.18 5.97 6.83
N THR A 208 -13.10 5.22 6.54
CA THR A 208 -11.73 5.62 6.82
C THR A 208 -10.79 5.21 5.70
N VAL A 209 -9.84 6.08 5.38
CA VAL A 209 -8.67 5.79 4.53
C VAL A 209 -7.40 6.03 5.33
N ARG A 210 -6.39 5.19 5.12
CA ARG A 210 -5.04 5.39 5.67
C ARG A 210 -4.05 5.64 4.55
N VAL A 211 -3.17 6.60 4.79
CA VAL A 211 -1.98 6.88 3.97
C VAL A 211 -0.74 6.72 4.85
N TYR A 212 0.34 6.20 4.30
CA TYR A 212 1.58 5.90 5.04
C TYR A 212 2.43 7.12 5.34
N THR A 213 2.38 8.10 4.44
CA THR A 213 3.24 9.27 4.41
C THR A 213 2.46 10.47 3.89
N ILE A 214 3.11 11.62 3.78
CA ILE A 214 2.57 12.82 3.14
C ILE A 214 2.45 12.57 1.63
N LEU A 215 1.25 12.72 1.10
CA LEU A 215 0.97 12.60 -0.34
C LEU A 215 1.05 13.97 -1.06
N PRO A 216 0.99 14.02 -2.40
CA PRO A 216 0.96 15.29 -3.12
C PRO A 216 -0.28 16.13 -2.77
N PRO A 217 -0.23 17.47 -2.95
CA PRO A 217 -1.39 18.35 -2.73
C PRO A 217 -2.67 17.92 -3.47
N ALA A 218 -2.51 17.23 -4.62
CA ALA A 218 -3.62 16.66 -5.39
C ALA A 218 -4.50 15.70 -4.56
N PHE A 219 -3.90 14.85 -3.71
CA PHE A 219 -4.65 13.97 -2.82
C PHE A 219 -5.49 14.76 -1.81
N TYR A 220 -4.89 15.73 -1.13
CA TYR A 220 -5.56 16.52 -0.10
C TYR A 220 -6.71 17.37 -0.67
N ARG A 221 -6.54 17.92 -1.89
CA ARG A 221 -7.63 18.59 -2.63
C ARG A 221 -8.76 17.63 -2.98
N ALA A 222 -8.44 16.44 -3.49
CA ALA A 222 -9.44 15.42 -3.80
C ALA A 222 -10.21 14.98 -2.55
N PHE A 223 -9.51 14.75 -1.43
CA PHE A 223 -10.09 14.36 -0.15
C PHE A 223 -11.02 15.43 0.42
N PHE A 224 -10.61 16.70 0.39
CA PHE A 224 -11.45 17.82 0.79
C PHE A 224 -12.72 17.93 -0.06
N ARG A 225 -12.59 17.86 -1.39
CA ARG A 225 -13.74 17.91 -2.30
C ARG A 225 -14.70 16.77 -2.03
N HIS A 226 -14.19 15.54 -1.94
CA HIS A 226 -14.99 14.36 -1.61
C HIS A 226 -15.84 14.60 -0.36
N ASN A 227 -15.24 15.03 0.74
CA ASN A 227 -15.94 15.19 2.01
C ASN A 227 -16.88 16.40 2.08
N THR A 228 -16.62 17.45 1.30
CA THR A 228 -17.47 18.65 1.29
C THR A 228 -18.61 18.58 0.28
N GLU A 229 -18.49 17.75 -0.75
CA GLU A 229 -19.49 17.60 -1.82
C GLU A 229 -20.42 16.39 -1.59
N ASN A 230 -20.09 15.49 -0.66
CA ASN A 230 -20.89 14.31 -0.34
C ASN A 230 -21.65 14.41 1.00
N PRO A 231 -22.80 13.71 1.13
CA PRO A 231 -23.54 13.62 2.39
C PRO A 231 -22.74 12.89 3.47
N GLU A 232 -23.13 13.08 4.74
CA GLU A 232 -22.36 12.61 5.91
C GLU A 232 -22.03 11.11 5.84
N GLU A 233 -22.96 10.29 5.37
CA GLU A 233 -22.82 8.82 5.30
C GLU A 233 -21.76 8.36 4.29
N LYS A 234 -21.35 9.25 3.37
CA LYS A 234 -20.31 8.99 2.35
C LYS A 234 -18.99 9.71 2.65
N ARG A 235 -18.91 10.47 3.74
CA ARG A 235 -17.67 11.13 4.14
C ARG A 235 -16.67 10.09 4.64
N LEU A 236 -15.41 10.34 4.35
CA LEU A 236 -14.27 9.53 4.75
C LEU A 236 -13.43 10.29 5.77
N PHE A 237 -12.89 9.57 6.75
CA PHE A 237 -11.88 10.09 7.66
C PHE A 237 -10.48 9.64 7.26
N LEU A 238 -9.49 10.47 7.55
CA LEU A 238 -8.08 10.18 7.25
C LEU A 238 -7.35 9.74 8.51
N LEU A 239 -6.63 8.61 8.39
CA LEU A 239 -5.52 8.26 9.27
C LEU A 239 -4.22 8.69 8.57
N GLN A 240 -3.61 9.76 9.06
CA GLN A 240 -2.41 10.32 8.47
C GLN A 240 -1.17 9.62 9.06
N GLY A 241 -0.51 8.81 8.24
CA GLY A 241 0.77 8.22 8.56
C GLY A 241 1.91 9.24 8.51
N ILE A 242 2.90 9.02 9.35
CA ILE A 242 4.17 9.75 9.41
C ILE A 242 5.27 8.71 9.33
N TRP A 243 5.74 8.50 8.10
CA TRP A 243 6.78 7.54 7.79
C TRP A 243 8.13 8.02 8.34
N VAL A 244 8.91 7.07 8.85
CA VAL A 244 10.22 7.34 9.45
C VAL A 244 11.25 6.42 8.84
N GLU A 245 12.28 6.99 8.21
CA GLU A 245 13.42 6.24 7.70
C GLU A 245 14.33 5.78 8.84
N LEU A 246 15.04 4.67 8.65
CA LEU A 246 16.05 4.24 9.62
C LEU A 246 17.29 5.13 9.55
N PRO A 247 17.88 5.51 10.70
CA PRO A 247 19.18 6.16 10.71
C PRO A 247 20.28 5.14 10.40
N GLU A 248 21.42 5.61 9.90
CA GLU A 248 22.59 4.75 9.80
C GLU A 248 22.98 4.21 11.18
N LYS A 249 23.28 2.90 11.25
CA LYS A 249 23.78 2.21 12.45
C LYS A 249 22.90 2.40 13.69
N ALA A 250 21.58 2.50 13.53
CA ALA A 250 20.64 2.74 14.63
C ALA A 250 20.93 4.02 15.44
N GLU A 251 21.46 5.10 14.84
CA GLU A 251 21.76 6.36 15.55
C GLU A 251 20.55 7.31 15.70
N PHE A 252 19.45 6.80 16.29
CA PHE A 252 18.18 7.55 16.44
C PHE A 252 18.29 8.83 17.29
N ARG A 253 19.35 8.96 18.10
CA ARG A 253 19.60 10.14 18.95
C ARG A 253 20.48 11.21 18.32
N SER A 254 20.97 11.01 17.09
CA SER A 254 21.79 12.03 16.43
C SER A 254 20.99 13.31 16.21
N GLU A 255 21.64 14.47 16.39
CA GLU A 255 20.96 15.77 16.29
C GLU A 255 20.31 15.98 14.92
N HIS A 256 21.00 15.55 13.85
CA HIS A 256 20.51 15.63 12.49
C HIS A 256 19.23 14.82 12.30
N TYR A 257 19.25 13.53 12.68
CA TYR A 257 18.11 12.65 12.51
C TYR A 257 16.89 13.08 13.34
N LEU A 258 17.11 13.51 14.59
CA LEU A 258 16.04 14.08 15.42
C LEU A 258 15.42 15.34 14.80
N ALA A 259 16.23 16.19 14.18
CA ALA A 259 15.72 17.37 13.47
C ALA A 259 14.89 16.97 12.24
N GLU A 260 15.31 15.96 11.47
CA GLU A 260 14.58 15.45 10.32
C GLU A 260 13.21 14.87 10.70
N ILE A 261 13.15 14.00 11.72
CA ILE A 261 11.88 13.43 12.20
C ILE A 261 10.95 14.52 12.72
N LYS A 262 11.46 15.44 13.54
CA LYS A 262 10.64 16.55 14.07
C LYS A 262 10.11 17.43 12.95
N ASN A 263 10.89 17.63 11.88
CA ASN A 263 10.43 18.34 10.69
C ASN A 263 9.36 17.55 9.92
N GLU A 264 9.51 16.23 9.78
CA GLU A 264 8.50 15.37 9.13
C GLU A 264 7.17 15.38 9.92
N ILE A 265 7.22 15.28 11.25
CA ILE A 265 6.06 15.43 12.14
C ILE A 265 5.39 16.79 11.92
N LYS A 266 6.18 17.86 11.95
CA LYS A 266 5.70 19.22 11.70
C LYS A 266 5.01 19.31 10.34
N ASN A 267 5.63 18.78 9.29
CA ASN A 267 5.07 18.80 7.93
C ASN A 267 3.74 18.05 7.86
N ALA A 268 3.65 16.85 8.44
CA ALA A 268 2.42 16.06 8.44
C ALA A 268 1.27 16.80 9.15
N VAL A 269 1.56 17.49 10.26
CA VAL A 269 0.57 18.34 10.94
C VAL A 269 0.21 19.55 10.07
N ASP A 270 1.18 20.32 9.60
CA ASP A 270 0.92 21.54 8.82
C ASP A 270 0.17 21.24 7.50
N VAL A 271 0.39 20.07 6.90
CA VAL A 271 -0.29 19.62 5.67
C VAL A 271 -1.78 19.46 5.89
N ILE A 272 -2.20 18.79 6.97
CA ILE A 272 -3.63 18.56 7.21
C ILE A 272 -4.39 19.84 7.54
N HIS A 273 -3.69 20.86 8.04
CA HIS A 273 -4.23 22.19 8.35
C HIS A 273 -4.11 23.17 7.16
N GLY A 274 -3.61 22.72 6.00
CA GLY A 274 -3.44 23.55 4.81
C GLY A 274 -2.48 24.74 5.03
N GLN A 275 -1.45 24.54 5.86
CA GLN A 275 -0.43 25.56 6.17
C GLN A 275 0.99 25.13 5.77
N ALA A 276 1.17 23.95 5.18
CA ALA A 276 2.50 23.47 4.82
C ALA A 276 3.03 24.09 3.52
N ARG A 277 4.34 24.33 3.54
CA ARG A 277 5.17 24.56 2.35
C ARG A 277 6.39 23.68 2.49
N ILE A 278 6.45 22.65 1.67
CA ILE A 278 7.50 21.63 1.72
C ILE A 278 8.38 21.81 0.48
N GLU A 279 9.68 21.98 0.71
CA GLU A 279 10.65 22.08 -0.37
C GLU A 279 10.89 20.70 -1.03
N PRO A 280 11.22 20.63 -2.33
CA PRO A 280 11.44 19.36 -3.01
C PRO A 280 12.55 18.53 -2.36
N ARG A 281 12.24 17.28 -2.02
CA ARG A 281 13.20 16.26 -1.57
C ARG A 281 12.89 14.96 -2.29
N TYR A 282 13.93 14.27 -2.77
CA TYR A 282 13.77 12.97 -3.41
C TYR A 282 13.03 12.01 -2.48
N GLY A 283 12.03 11.28 -2.99
CA GLY A 283 11.23 10.36 -2.18
C GLY A 283 10.04 11.00 -1.46
N HIS A 284 9.92 12.33 -1.44
CA HIS A 284 8.89 13.01 -0.66
C HIS A 284 7.98 13.88 -1.53
N ALA A 285 6.70 13.90 -1.16
CA ALA A 285 5.78 14.89 -1.68
C ALA A 285 6.19 16.29 -1.21
N HIS A 286 5.95 17.29 -2.05
CA HIS A 286 6.40 18.66 -1.82
C HIS A 286 5.38 19.67 -2.37
N ARG A 287 5.75 20.96 -2.35
CA ARG A 287 4.96 22.14 -2.77
C ARG A 287 4.11 22.72 -1.63
N HIS A 288 3.15 23.56 -2.02
CA HIS A 288 2.23 24.22 -1.12
C HIS A 288 1.00 23.35 -0.89
N TYR A 289 0.56 23.27 0.37
CA TYR A 289 -0.66 22.61 0.79
C TYR A 289 -1.60 23.67 1.33
N GLU A 290 -2.65 23.96 0.57
CA GLU A 290 -3.52 25.12 0.76
C GLU A 290 -4.92 24.78 1.32
N VAL A 291 -5.20 23.49 1.52
CA VAL A 291 -6.53 23.01 1.91
C VAL A 291 -6.50 22.41 3.31
N ASP A 292 -7.30 23.00 4.21
CA ASP A 292 -7.52 22.48 5.56
C ASP A 292 -8.51 21.31 5.51
N ILE A 293 -7.99 20.11 5.72
CA ILE A 293 -8.78 18.87 5.85
C ILE A 293 -8.90 18.40 7.30
N SER A 294 -8.39 19.18 8.26
CA SER A 294 -8.20 18.76 9.64
C SER A 294 -9.51 18.29 10.29
N ASN A 295 -10.66 18.83 9.86
CA ASN A 295 -11.99 18.41 10.30
C ASN A 295 -12.36 16.95 9.96
N TYR A 296 -11.63 16.34 9.04
CA TYR A 296 -11.82 14.97 8.57
C TYR A 296 -10.62 14.07 8.89
N VAL A 297 -9.63 14.56 9.65
CA VAL A 297 -8.50 13.74 10.09
C VAL A 297 -8.82 13.14 11.44
N LEU A 298 -8.88 11.81 11.48
CA LEU A 298 -9.21 11.02 12.65
C LEU A 298 -8.04 10.98 13.63
N ALA A 299 -6.86 10.62 13.14
CA ALA A 299 -5.67 10.42 13.99
C ALA A 299 -4.37 10.44 13.19
N PHE A 300 -3.26 10.56 13.92
CA PHE A 300 -1.91 10.34 13.41
C PHE A 300 -1.38 8.97 13.79
N ILE A 301 -0.60 8.39 12.88
CA ILE A 301 0.09 7.13 13.09
C ILE A 301 1.57 7.35 12.80
N PHE A 302 2.42 7.16 13.79
CA PHE A 302 3.85 7.46 13.71
C PHE A 302 4.68 6.18 13.56
N GLY A 303 5.64 6.21 12.64
CA GLY A 303 6.62 5.16 12.44
C GLY A 303 6.30 4.24 11.26
N ARG A 304 6.99 3.09 11.26
CA ARG A 304 6.91 2.05 10.24
C ARG A 304 6.96 0.67 10.89
N GLU A 305 6.89 -0.37 10.08
CA GLU A 305 7.23 -1.74 10.50
C GLU A 305 8.72 -1.79 10.86
N TRP A 306 9.02 -1.55 12.14
CA TRP A 306 10.39 -1.51 12.65
C TRP A 306 11.05 -2.88 12.59
N GLU A 307 12.33 -2.88 12.22
CA GLU A 307 13.17 -4.06 12.14
C GLU A 307 13.69 -4.47 13.53
N PRO A 308 13.54 -5.74 13.95
CA PRO A 308 14.03 -6.20 15.25
C PRO A 308 15.52 -5.91 15.49
N GLY A 309 16.36 -6.08 14.45
CA GLY A 309 17.79 -5.81 14.54
C GLY A 309 18.12 -4.36 14.91
N GLU A 310 17.40 -3.39 14.36
CA GLU A 310 17.59 -1.96 14.64
C GLU A 310 17.14 -1.60 16.06
N VAL A 311 16.00 -2.15 16.49
CA VAL A 311 15.49 -1.97 17.86
C VAL A 311 16.47 -2.52 18.89
N ILE A 312 16.99 -3.74 18.66
CA ILE A 312 17.98 -4.37 19.54
C ILE A 312 19.26 -3.55 19.57
N ALA A 313 19.78 -3.16 18.40
CA ALA A 313 21.01 -2.37 18.29
C ALA A 313 20.89 -1.02 19.00
N PHE A 314 19.75 -0.35 18.89
CA PHE A 314 19.50 0.90 19.60
C PHE A 314 19.43 0.70 21.11
N ASN A 315 18.66 -0.29 21.57
CA ASN A 315 18.50 -0.61 22.99
C ASN A 315 19.81 -1.03 23.67
N GLN A 316 20.76 -1.61 22.94
CA GLN A 316 22.07 -1.97 23.49
C GLN A 316 23.02 -0.77 23.66
N LYS A 317 22.82 0.28 22.86
CA LYS A 317 23.68 1.49 22.86
C LYS A 317 23.22 2.55 23.84
N ASN A 318 21.98 2.47 24.33
CA ASN A 318 21.38 3.51 25.15
C ASN A 318 20.70 2.89 26.37
N ASP A 319 20.66 3.63 27.47
CA ASP A 319 20.20 3.16 28.78
C ASP A 319 18.99 3.92 29.32
N GLU A 320 18.33 4.75 28.49
CA GLU A 320 17.12 5.44 28.95
C GLU A 320 15.95 4.46 29.12
N TRP A 321 15.24 4.60 30.23
CA TRP A 321 14.11 3.74 30.58
C TRP A 321 12.89 4.54 31.06
N GLU A 322 13.01 5.87 31.12
CA GLU A 322 11.93 6.78 31.47
C GLU A 322 11.92 8.05 30.61
N PHE A 323 10.72 8.59 30.37
CA PHE A 323 10.51 9.92 29.80
C PHE A 323 9.21 10.52 30.36
N ASN A 324 9.23 11.82 30.64
CA ASN A 324 8.14 12.54 31.27
C ASN A 324 7.83 13.84 30.51
N GLY A 325 7.16 13.70 29.37
CA GLY A 325 6.82 14.78 28.44
C GLY A 325 5.67 15.68 28.89
N GLN A 326 5.11 16.49 27.99
CA GLN A 326 3.97 17.35 28.34
C GLN A 326 2.66 16.56 28.43
N TYR A 327 2.45 15.60 27.54
CA TYR A 327 1.20 14.86 27.30
C TYR A 327 1.33 13.36 27.56
N LEU A 328 2.51 12.80 27.36
CA LEU A 328 2.82 11.39 27.56
C LEU A 328 3.94 11.20 28.57
N ALA A 329 3.97 10.04 29.19
CA ALA A 329 5.09 9.59 30.00
C ALA A 329 5.27 8.08 29.84
N ILE A 330 6.49 7.59 30.00
CA ILE A 330 6.80 6.16 30.05
C ILE A 330 7.82 5.94 31.16
N ASN A 331 7.63 4.87 31.93
CA ASN A 331 8.57 4.42 32.96
C ASN A 331 8.78 2.92 32.74
N GLU A 332 9.96 2.41 33.09
CA GLU A 332 10.31 0.99 32.94
C GLU A 332 10.19 0.53 31.46
N GLY A 333 10.46 1.44 30.52
CA GLY A 333 10.52 1.18 29.08
C GLY A 333 11.93 0.80 28.62
N THR A 334 12.03 0.31 27.38
CA THR A 334 13.30 0.25 26.65
C THR A 334 13.67 1.63 26.09
N ALA A 335 14.94 1.84 25.76
CA ALA A 335 15.40 3.10 25.15
C ALA A 335 14.61 3.43 23.88
N PHE A 336 14.28 2.43 23.06
CA PHE A 336 13.50 2.62 21.85
C PHE A 336 12.06 3.05 22.15
N GLU A 337 11.39 2.41 23.12
CA GLU A 337 10.05 2.83 23.55
C GLU A 337 10.04 4.25 24.12
N VAL A 338 11.12 4.64 24.82
CA VAL A 338 11.33 6.02 25.32
C VAL A 338 11.43 7.01 24.16
N PHE A 339 12.25 6.71 23.15
CA PHE A 339 12.38 7.52 21.93
C PHE A 339 11.04 7.68 21.20
N LEU A 340 10.30 6.60 21.00
CA LEU A 340 8.98 6.63 20.34
C LEU A 340 7.97 7.47 21.14
N THR A 341 7.98 7.35 22.47
CA THR A 341 7.12 8.15 23.36
C THR A 341 7.45 9.64 23.27
N GLU A 342 8.73 10.00 23.18
CA GLU A 342 9.16 11.40 23.01
C GLU A 342 8.65 11.98 21.68
N MET A 343 8.72 11.21 20.59
CA MET A 343 8.26 11.68 19.28
C MET A 343 6.74 11.88 19.24
N LEU A 344 5.97 10.98 19.86
CA LEU A 344 4.52 11.18 20.00
C LEU A 344 4.18 12.41 20.86
N ASP A 345 4.91 12.62 21.97
CA ASP A 345 4.71 13.81 22.82
C ASP A 345 4.98 15.10 22.04
N TYR A 346 6.05 15.12 21.23
CA TYR A 346 6.38 16.23 20.33
C TYR A 346 5.28 16.49 19.31
N LEU A 347 4.74 15.44 18.67
CA LEU A 347 3.64 15.54 17.71
C LEU A 347 2.40 16.18 18.34
N ILE A 348 1.98 15.70 19.51
CA ILE A 348 0.82 16.24 20.23
C ILE A 348 1.08 17.71 20.60
N ALA A 349 2.27 18.01 21.11
CA ALA A 349 2.64 19.35 21.53
C ALA A 349 2.66 20.34 20.36
N TYR A 350 3.15 19.92 19.19
CA TYR A 350 3.19 20.77 18.01
C TYR A 350 1.78 21.11 17.52
N GLU A 351 0.88 20.13 17.42
CA GLU A 351 -0.49 20.40 16.97
C GLU A 351 -1.27 21.27 17.97
N ASP A 352 -1.21 20.96 19.26
CA ASP A 352 -1.92 21.72 20.29
C ASP A 352 -1.39 23.16 20.40
N LYS A 353 -0.07 23.34 20.32
CA LYS A 353 0.54 24.68 20.39
C LYS A 353 0.11 25.56 19.22
N ASN A 354 0.16 25.04 17.99
CA ASN A 354 -0.02 25.85 16.78
C ASN A 354 -1.49 25.95 16.34
N TYR A 355 -2.28 24.90 16.55
CA TYR A 355 -3.65 24.79 16.02
C TYR A 355 -4.73 24.66 17.11
N LYS A 356 -4.35 24.55 18.40
CA LYS A 356 -5.28 24.47 19.55
C LYS A 356 -6.25 23.29 19.45
N ILE A 357 -5.78 22.19 18.90
CA ILE A 357 -6.50 20.93 18.75
C ILE A 357 -5.59 19.77 19.11
N GLN A 358 -6.21 18.67 19.54
CA GLN A 358 -5.53 17.41 19.81
C GLN A 358 -6.31 16.31 19.09
N ARG A 359 -5.59 15.35 18.53
CA ARG A 359 -6.16 14.15 17.93
C ARG A 359 -5.54 12.89 18.53
N PRO A 360 -6.22 11.73 18.44
CA PRO A 360 -5.62 10.47 18.80
C PRO A 360 -4.32 10.22 18.05
N VAL A 361 -3.40 9.53 18.70
CA VAL A 361 -2.10 9.17 18.13
C VAL A 361 -1.79 7.71 18.43
N ALA A 362 -0.98 7.08 17.58
CA ALA A 362 -0.46 5.72 17.77
C ALA A 362 0.94 5.56 17.20
N LEU A 363 1.65 4.55 17.68
CA LEU A 363 2.83 3.99 17.03
C LEU A 363 2.38 2.89 16.07
N ILE A 364 3.08 2.71 14.95
CA ILE A 364 3.00 1.45 14.19
C ILE A 364 3.73 0.36 14.94
N ASN A 365 3.07 -0.78 15.08
CA ASN A 365 3.65 -2.02 15.57
C ASN A 365 3.10 -3.21 14.75
N TRP A 366 3.78 -4.35 14.83
CA TRP A 366 3.48 -5.54 14.04
C TRP A 366 4.15 -6.77 14.67
N PRO A 367 3.79 -8.02 14.29
CA PRO A 367 4.08 -9.19 15.10
C PRO A 367 5.54 -9.63 15.13
N THR A 368 6.45 -8.97 14.40
CA THR A 368 7.90 -9.21 14.54
C THR A 368 8.46 -8.63 15.83
N LEU A 369 7.80 -7.58 16.36
CA LEU A 369 8.09 -6.90 17.63
C LEU A 369 6.91 -7.03 18.60
N ASP A 370 6.23 -8.18 18.52
CA ASP A 370 5.03 -8.47 19.30
C ASP A 370 5.27 -8.27 20.80
N PRO A 371 4.32 -7.65 21.54
CA PRO A 371 4.39 -7.62 22.99
C PRO A 371 4.19 -9.00 23.64
N LEU A 372 3.66 -9.98 22.89
CA LEU A 372 3.47 -11.36 23.34
C LEU A 372 4.70 -12.20 23.02
N PHE A 373 5.03 -13.15 23.92
CA PHE A 373 6.11 -14.10 23.72
C PHE A 373 5.62 -15.38 23.03
N HIS A 374 6.36 -15.89 22.04
CA HIS A 374 5.93 -16.99 21.17
C HIS A 374 6.88 -18.18 21.18
N PRO A 375 6.65 -19.22 22.02
CA PRO A 375 7.56 -20.38 22.16
C PRO A 375 7.83 -21.15 20.86
N SER A 376 6.91 -21.09 19.90
CA SER A 376 7.05 -21.72 18.59
C SER A 376 7.96 -20.99 17.60
N GLU A 377 8.41 -19.78 17.93
CA GLU A 377 9.35 -18.98 17.13
C GLU A 377 10.74 -19.00 17.79
N THR A 378 11.80 -19.19 17.01
CA THR A 378 13.19 -19.18 17.52
C THR A 378 13.98 -18.08 16.84
N THR A 379 14.88 -17.45 17.59
CA THR A 379 15.97 -16.68 17.00
C THR A 379 16.92 -17.58 16.20
N LEU A 380 17.65 -17.02 15.24
CA LEU A 380 18.65 -17.73 14.44
C LEU A 380 19.72 -18.36 15.33
N LYS A 381 20.09 -17.68 16.42
CA LYS A 381 21.05 -18.22 17.39
C LYS A 381 20.50 -19.47 18.08
N GLU A 382 19.27 -19.43 18.57
CA GLU A 382 18.61 -20.59 19.19
C GLU A 382 18.47 -21.74 18.17
N GLU A 383 18.05 -21.45 16.93
CA GLU A 383 17.96 -22.44 15.86
C GLU A 383 19.32 -23.12 15.62
N VAL A 384 20.41 -22.35 15.49
CA VAL A 384 21.76 -22.87 15.24
C VAL A 384 22.19 -23.79 16.39
N GLU A 385 21.91 -23.43 17.64
CA GLU A 385 22.21 -24.25 18.80
C GLU A 385 21.41 -25.57 18.80
N ILE A 386 20.12 -25.53 18.46
CA ILE A 386 19.28 -26.72 18.32
C ILE A 386 19.83 -27.64 17.22
N ARG A 387 20.16 -27.09 16.05
CA ARG A 387 20.69 -27.89 14.93
C ARG A 387 22.06 -28.49 15.24
N LYS A 388 22.93 -27.81 15.98
CA LYS A 388 24.19 -28.37 16.47
C LYS A 388 23.96 -29.55 17.41
N LYS A 389 22.97 -29.47 18.32
CA LYS A 389 22.57 -30.58 19.19
C LYS A 389 22.04 -31.78 18.40
N LEU A 390 21.43 -31.55 17.24
CA LEU A 390 21.00 -32.60 16.29
C LEU A 390 22.14 -33.17 15.43
N GLY A 391 23.40 -32.78 15.67
CA GLY A 391 24.57 -33.28 14.94
C GLY A 391 24.74 -32.69 13.53
N VAL A 392 23.99 -31.63 13.19
CA VAL A 392 24.15 -30.94 11.90
C VAL A 392 25.45 -30.13 11.93
N LYS A 393 26.36 -30.41 10.99
CA LYS A 393 27.55 -29.58 10.80
C LYS A 393 27.13 -28.22 10.24
N ILE A 394 27.44 -27.17 10.99
CA ILE A 394 27.06 -25.80 10.68
C ILE A 394 28.32 -24.93 10.62
N PRO A 395 28.51 -24.11 9.57
CA PRO A 395 29.59 -23.14 9.53
C PRO A 395 29.44 -22.09 10.65
N THR A 396 30.51 -21.34 10.91
CA THR A 396 30.43 -20.18 11.81
C THR A 396 29.43 -19.17 11.22
N TYR A 397 28.47 -18.74 12.04
CA TYR A 397 27.47 -17.75 11.66
C TYR A 397 27.79 -16.40 12.29
N ASP A 398 27.61 -15.35 11.51
CA ASP A 398 27.49 -13.99 12.01
C ASP A 398 26.02 -13.72 12.34
N PHE A 399 25.75 -13.48 13.62
CA PHE A 399 24.41 -13.19 14.12
C PHE A 399 24.07 -11.71 14.11
N SER A 400 25.02 -10.83 13.77
CA SER A 400 24.80 -9.37 13.78
C SER A 400 23.79 -8.90 12.75
N GLN A 401 23.52 -9.72 11.72
CA GLN A 401 22.55 -9.45 10.64
C GLN A 401 21.33 -10.38 10.71
N ALA A 402 21.10 -11.06 11.85
CA ALA A 402 19.98 -11.98 11.99
C ALA A 402 18.64 -11.23 11.98
N TRP A 403 17.73 -11.63 11.08
CA TRP A 403 16.34 -11.19 11.11
C TRP A 403 15.54 -12.12 12.02
N ASP A 404 15.52 -11.80 13.30
CA ASP A 404 14.90 -12.61 14.34
C ASP A 404 13.58 -12.02 14.80
N GLU A 405 12.50 -12.72 14.46
CA GLU A 405 11.16 -12.44 14.99
C GLU A 405 11.11 -12.80 16.48
N ASP A 406 10.32 -12.08 17.28
CA ASP A 406 10.16 -12.37 18.72
C ASP A 406 11.48 -12.31 19.52
N ALA A 407 12.47 -11.55 19.00
CA ALA A 407 13.75 -11.28 19.67
C ALA A 407 13.74 -9.97 20.49
N ALA A 408 12.81 -9.08 20.18
CA ALA A 408 12.53 -7.84 20.90
C ALA A 408 11.03 -7.55 20.83
N SER A 409 10.56 -6.68 21.72
CA SER A 409 9.14 -6.30 21.81
C SER A 409 9.00 -4.79 21.90
N ILE A 410 7.95 -4.25 21.30
CA ILE A 410 7.45 -2.90 21.60
C ILE A 410 6.12 -3.06 22.32
N ASP A 411 6.01 -2.54 23.55
CA ASP A 411 4.81 -2.64 24.37
C ASP A 411 4.29 -1.26 24.76
N GLU A 412 3.35 -0.76 23.94
CA GLU A 412 2.72 0.54 24.11
C GLU A 412 1.94 0.63 25.41
N THR A 413 1.57 -0.49 26.06
CA THR A 413 0.83 -0.48 27.34
C THR A 413 1.57 0.25 28.45
N ARG A 414 2.90 0.38 28.32
CA ARG A 414 3.78 1.13 29.24
C ARG A 414 3.67 2.64 29.09
N ILE A 415 3.18 3.14 27.95
CA ILE A 415 2.98 4.57 27.72
C ILE A 415 1.74 5.04 28.49
N ARG A 416 1.94 6.02 29.37
CA ARG A 416 0.90 6.67 30.17
C ARG A 416 0.45 7.98 29.54
N VAL A 417 -0.86 8.13 29.40
CA VAL A 417 -1.51 9.37 28.96
C VAL A 417 -1.71 10.32 30.14
N LYS A 418 -1.29 11.59 30.00
CA LYS A 418 -1.50 12.63 31.02
C LYS A 418 -2.86 13.32 30.88
N PRO A 419 -3.42 13.93 31.94
CA PRO A 419 -4.76 14.54 31.91
C PRO A 419 -4.96 15.68 30.91
N ASN A 420 -3.88 16.35 30.49
CA ASN A 420 -3.90 17.41 29.49
C ASN A 420 -3.93 16.90 28.04
N PHE A 421 -3.74 15.59 27.80
CA PHE A 421 -3.99 14.97 26.51
C PHE A 421 -5.38 14.35 26.48
N ARG A 422 -6.34 15.07 25.89
CA ARG A 422 -7.76 14.67 25.90
C ARG A 422 -8.10 13.68 24.80
N ALA A 423 -7.34 13.70 23.70
CA ALA A 423 -7.61 12.90 22.51
C ALA A 423 -7.19 11.43 22.68
N GLY A 424 -6.17 11.14 23.48
CA GLY A 424 -5.84 9.77 23.90
C GLY A 424 -4.98 8.97 22.91
N LEU A 425 -4.54 7.79 23.36
CA LEU A 425 -3.66 6.88 22.63
C LEU A 425 -4.46 5.67 22.14
N PHE A 426 -4.15 5.19 20.93
CA PHE A 426 -4.62 3.91 20.43
C PHE A 426 -3.43 3.06 19.96
N VAL A 427 -3.69 1.79 19.65
CA VAL A 427 -2.70 0.85 19.14
C VAL A 427 -2.99 0.64 17.66
N ALA A 428 -2.02 0.92 16.79
CA ALA A 428 -2.10 0.66 15.36
C ALA A 428 -1.20 -0.54 15.05
N TYR A 429 -1.82 -1.68 14.77
CA TYR A 429 -1.11 -2.96 14.67
C TYR A 429 -1.36 -3.63 13.33
N HIS A 430 -0.32 -4.07 12.62
CA HIS A 430 -0.49 -4.85 11.38
C HIS A 430 -0.62 -6.32 11.73
N VAL A 431 -1.54 -7.05 11.11
CA VAL A 431 -1.67 -8.51 11.33
C VAL A 431 -2.04 -9.21 10.03
N TYR A 432 -1.18 -10.13 9.61
CA TYR A 432 -1.43 -11.03 8.50
C TYR A 432 -1.55 -12.47 9.01
N PRO A 433 -2.48 -13.29 8.49
CA PRO A 433 -2.76 -14.60 9.08
C PRO A 433 -1.61 -15.60 8.96
N TYR A 434 -0.66 -15.39 8.06
CA TYR A 434 0.39 -16.35 7.70
C TYR A 434 1.80 -15.96 8.17
N TYR A 435 1.99 -14.77 8.75
CA TYR A 435 3.31 -14.25 9.12
C TYR A 435 3.25 -13.44 10.43
N PRO A 436 4.21 -13.61 11.36
CA PRO A 436 5.31 -14.56 11.39
C PRO A 436 4.89 -16.02 11.52
N ASP A 437 5.84 -16.92 11.71
CA ASP A 437 5.55 -18.36 11.63
C ASP A 437 4.80 -18.88 12.87
N PHE A 438 4.93 -18.21 14.02
CA PHE A 438 4.10 -18.49 15.20
C PHE A 438 2.59 -18.38 14.92
N MET A 439 2.15 -17.54 13.97
CA MET A 439 0.72 -17.37 13.62
C MET A 439 0.05 -18.70 13.22
N ARG A 440 0.84 -19.66 12.73
CA ARG A 440 0.39 -20.99 12.32
C ARG A 440 1.03 -22.15 13.10
N ASN A 441 2.13 -21.91 13.79
CA ASN A 441 2.89 -22.93 14.51
C ASN A 441 2.49 -23.07 15.98
N GLU A 442 1.91 -22.01 16.55
CA GLU A 442 1.52 -21.98 17.94
C GLU A 442 0.22 -22.77 18.17
N GLU A 443 0.30 -23.82 18.99
CA GLU A 443 -0.80 -24.78 19.15
C GLU A 443 -2.05 -24.14 19.76
N LYS A 444 -1.87 -23.12 20.63
CA LYS A 444 -2.99 -22.40 21.24
C LYS A 444 -3.85 -21.66 20.22
N TYR A 445 -3.30 -21.30 19.05
CA TYR A 445 -4.07 -20.65 17.99
C TYR A 445 -4.89 -21.63 17.15
N ALA A 446 -4.53 -22.91 17.14
CA ALA A 446 -5.31 -23.96 16.49
C ALA A 446 -6.54 -24.42 17.28
N LEU A 447 -6.70 -23.98 18.54
CA LEU A 447 -7.77 -24.45 19.42
C LEU A 447 -9.16 -24.04 18.89
N PRO A 448 -10.17 -24.92 18.97
CA PRO A 448 -11.50 -24.63 18.45
C PRO A 448 -12.06 -23.31 18.96
N LEU A 449 -12.49 -22.46 18.03
CA LEU A 449 -13.06 -21.16 18.31
C LEU A 449 -14.46 -21.07 17.70
N LYS A 450 -15.44 -20.63 18.50
CA LYS A 450 -16.78 -20.36 17.99
C LYS A 450 -16.78 -19.01 17.27
N THR A 451 -16.53 -19.05 15.96
CA THR A 451 -16.44 -17.87 15.08
C THR A 451 -16.93 -18.21 13.68
N GLU A 452 -17.41 -17.21 12.93
CA GLU A 452 -17.59 -17.32 11.48
C GLU A 452 -16.30 -16.97 10.70
N GLY A 453 -15.27 -16.47 11.37
CA GLY A 453 -13.97 -16.13 10.81
C GLY A 453 -12.95 -17.29 10.87
N SER A 454 -11.66 -16.94 10.86
CA SER A 454 -10.53 -17.87 11.02
C SER A 454 -10.31 -18.23 12.49
N ILE A 455 -9.95 -19.49 12.73
CA ILE A 455 -9.61 -20.00 14.06
C ILE A 455 -8.27 -19.44 14.53
N TYR A 456 -7.22 -19.56 13.69
CA TYR A 456 -5.87 -19.15 14.05
C TYR A 456 -5.78 -17.64 14.27
N TYR A 457 -6.20 -16.88 13.26
CA TYR A 457 -6.20 -15.43 13.31
C TYR A 457 -7.09 -14.89 14.43
N GLY A 458 -8.28 -15.49 14.61
CA GLY A 458 -9.19 -15.11 15.69
C GLY A 458 -8.65 -15.36 17.10
N ASN A 459 -7.95 -16.47 17.33
CA ASN A 459 -7.34 -16.76 18.63
C ASN A 459 -6.18 -15.81 18.94
N TYR A 460 -5.32 -15.54 17.95
CA TYR A 460 -4.25 -14.55 18.08
C TYR A 460 -4.80 -13.16 18.42
N LEU A 461 -5.80 -12.68 17.66
CA LEU A 461 -6.40 -11.36 17.91
C LEU A 461 -7.04 -11.24 19.29
N ARG A 462 -7.63 -12.31 19.84
CA ARG A 462 -8.18 -12.29 21.20
C ARG A 462 -7.10 -12.19 22.26
N GLU A 463 -5.97 -12.85 22.08
CA GLU A 463 -4.83 -12.73 22.98
C GLU A 463 -4.22 -11.33 22.91
N LEU A 464 -3.95 -10.83 21.69
CA LEU A 464 -3.44 -9.49 21.46
C LEU A 464 -4.37 -8.42 22.02
N LYS A 465 -5.68 -8.53 21.77
CA LYS A 465 -6.67 -7.61 22.34
C LYS A 465 -6.76 -7.73 23.86
N GLY A 466 -6.52 -8.92 24.41
CA GLY A 466 -6.41 -9.18 25.83
C GLY A 466 -5.23 -8.46 26.49
N HIS A 467 -4.09 -8.34 25.79
CA HIS A 467 -2.94 -7.53 26.21
C HIS A 467 -3.29 -6.03 26.19
N TYR A 468 -3.89 -5.56 25.09
CA TYR A 468 -4.30 -4.15 24.94
C TYR A 468 -5.72 -3.85 25.47
N ARG A 469 -6.10 -4.42 26.62
CA ARG A 469 -7.39 -4.09 27.28
C ARG A 469 -7.47 -2.60 27.62
N ASN A 470 -8.65 -2.01 27.46
CA ASN A 470 -8.92 -0.59 27.69
C ASN A 470 -8.14 0.37 26.80
N ARG A 471 -7.68 -0.11 25.64
CA ARG A 471 -7.06 0.71 24.58
C ARG A 471 -7.68 0.34 23.24
N PRO A 472 -8.01 1.29 22.36
CA PRO A 472 -8.52 0.93 21.05
C PRO A 472 -7.40 0.22 20.28
N LEU A 473 -7.64 -1.03 19.89
CA LEU A 473 -6.73 -1.80 19.03
C LEU A 473 -7.25 -1.72 17.61
N LEU A 474 -6.61 -0.93 16.77
CA LEU A 474 -6.90 -0.86 15.35
C LEU A 474 -5.97 -1.84 14.62
N ILE A 475 -6.56 -2.79 13.90
CA ILE A 475 -5.79 -3.58 12.94
C ILE A 475 -5.55 -2.70 11.72
N ALA A 476 -4.42 -2.02 11.71
CA ALA A 476 -4.09 -0.98 10.75
C ALA A 476 -3.75 -1.56 9.37
N GLU A 477 -3.41 -2.85 9.30
CA GLU A 477 -3.30 -3.63 8.06
C GLU A 477 -3.72 -5.08 8.29
N PHE A 478 -4.55 -5.58 7.38
CA PHE A 478 -4.78 -7.01 7.18
C PHE A 478 -5.07 -7.25 5.69
N GLY A 479 -4.59 -8.35 5.13
CA GLY A 479 -4.69 -8.57 3.68
C GLY A 479 -4.44 -10.01 3.26
N LEU A 480 -4.86 -10.33 2.04
CA LEU A 480 -4.62 -11.59 1.34
C LEU A 480 -4.42 -11.28 -0.15
N PRO A 481 -3.40 -11.83 -0.83
CA PRO A 481 -3.19 -11.58 -2.25
C PRO A 481 -3.68 -12.70 -3.18
N THR A 482 -3.98 -12.34 -4.43
CA THR A 482 -4.54 -13.23 -5.48
C THR A 482 -3.49 -13.78 -6.47
N SER A 483 -2.21 -13.79 -6.10
CA SER A 483 -1.14 -14.27 -6.99
C SER A 483 -1.26 -15.76 -7.30
N ARG A 484 -0.51 -16.22 -8.30
CA ARG A 484 -0.32 -17.65 -8.58
C ARG A 484 0.62 -18.32 -7.58
N GLY A 485 1.71 -17.63 -7.22
CA GLY A 485 2.74 -18.10 -6.28
C GLY A 485 2.25 -18.09 -4.84
N ILE A 486 2.78 -18.99 -4.01
CA ILE A 486 2.48 -19.06 -2.56
C ILE A 486 3.76 -18.81 -1.77
N ALA A 487 3.90 -17.62 -1.16
CA ALA A 487 5.08 -17.28 -0.36
C ALA A 487 5.03 -17.84 1.07
N ARG A 488 3.84 -18.11 1.61
CA ARG A 488 3.65 -18.76 2.93
C ARG A 488 2.33 -19.53 2.95
N PHE A 489 2.39 -20.75 3.49
CA PHE A 489 1.20 -21.58 3.68
C PHE A 489 0.52 -21.30 5.01
N HIS A 490 -0.81 -21.33 5.01
CA HIS A 490 -1.66 -21.25 6.19
C HIS A 490 -2.57 -22.50 6.31
N PRO A 491 -2.77 -23.06 7.52
CA PRO A 491 -3.59 -24.27 7.72
C PRO A 491 -5.04 -24.17 7.22
N GLU A 492 -5.64 -22.98 7.28
CA GLU A 492 -7.02 -22.72 6.83
C GLU A 492 -7.12 -22.24 5.37
N GLY A 493 -6.04 -22.35 4.58
CA GLY A 493 -6.01 -21.90 3.18
C GLY A 493 -5.88 -20.39 3.00
N LEU A 494 -5.75 -19.60 4.08
CA LEU A 494 -5.45 -18.17 4.05
C LEU A 494 -3.96 -17.91 3.75
N ASN A 495 -3.48 -18.44 2.64
CA ASN A 495 -2.08 -18.40 2.24
C ASN A 495 -1.62 -16.98 1.88
N HIS A 496 -0.31 -16.75 1.94
CA HIS A 496 0.31 -15.57 1.32
C HIS A 496 0.43 -15.82 -0.19
N GLY A 497 -0.68 -15.62 -0.90
CA GLY A 497 -0.81 -15.88 -2.34
C GLY A 497 -1.43 -17.23 -2.67
N GLY A 498 -1.54 -17.52 -3.96
CA GLY A 498 -2.17 -18.74 -4.49
C GLY A 498 -3.69 -18.75 -4.37
N LEU A 499 -4.33 -17.60 -4.17
CA LEU A 499 -5.77 -17.46 -3.97
C LEU A 499 -6.45 -16.96 -5.26
N SER A 500 -7.64 -17.46 -5.54
CA SER A 500 -8.55 -16.81 -6.49
C SER A 500 -9.12 -15.51 -5.92
N GLU A 501 -9.74 -14.66 -6.75
CA GLU A 501 -10.44 -13.47 -6.25
C GLU A 501 -11.60 -13.84 -5.30
N GLU A 502 -12.26 -14.98 -5.50
CA GLU A 502 -13.30 -15.50 -4.60
C GLU A 502 -12.73 -15.91 -3.25
N GLU A 503 -11.60 -16.60 -3.25
CA GLU A 503 -10.92 -17.03 -2.02
C GLU A 503 -10.35 -15.84 -1.25
N GLN A 504 -9.80 -14.84 -1.94
CA GLN A 504 -9.42 -13.57 -1.33
C GLN A 504 -10.63 -12.88 -0.69
N ALA A 505 -11.75 -12.78 -1.41
CA ALA A 505 -12.96 -12.12 -0.92
C ALA A 505 -13.52 -12.77 0.35
N GLU A 506 -13.63 -14.10 0.35
CA GLU A 506 -14.12 -14.84 1.52
C GLU A 506 -13.10 -14.80 2.67
N GLY A 507 -11.81 -14.89 2.38
CA GLY A 507 -10.74 -14.75 3.38
C GLY A 507 -10.75 -13.38 4.07
N LEU A 508 -10.82 -12.28 3.31
CA LEU A 508 -10.88 -10.93 3.87
C LEU A 508 -12.13 -10.71 4.73
N LYS A 509 -13.27 -11.27 4.32
CA LYS A 509 -14.49 -11.27 5.15
C LYS A 509 -14.25 -11.97 6.49
N LYS A 510 -13.65 -13.18 6.48
CA LYS A 510 -13.34 -13.93 7.71
C LYS A 510 -12.40 -13.16 8.64
N LEU A 511 -11.34 -12.56 8.10
CA LEU A 511 -10.40 -11.76 8.88
C LEU A 511 -11.10 -10.56 9.52
N PHE A 512 -11.92 -9.82 8.75
CA PHE A 512 -12.66 -8.68 9.28
C PHE A 512 -13.68 -9.07 10.36
N LEU A 513 -14.35 -10.23 10.22
CA LEU A 513 -15.23 -10.76 11.26
C LEU A 513 -14.46 -11.06 12.54
N ASN A 514 -13.28 -11.69 12.47
CA ASN A 514 -12.45 -11.90 13.65
C ASN A 514 -12.01 -10.59 14.33
N ILE A 515 -11.68 -9.54 13.56
CA ILE A 515 -11.34 -8.21 14.09
C ILE A 515 -12.51 -7.69 14.93
N LYS A 516 -13.73 -7.73 14.39
CA LYS A 516 -14.94 -7.28 15.10
C LYS A 516 -15.24 -8.14 16.33
N GLU A 517 -15.23 -9.46 16.18
CA GLU A 517 -15.55 -10.40 17.26
C GLU A 517 -14.55 -10.36 18.42
N SER A 518 -13.28 -10.10 18.13
CA SER A 518 -12.23 -10.01 19.15
C SER A 518 -12.34 -8.72 19.97
N GLY A 519 -13.17 -7.76 19.55
CA GLY A 519 -13.33 -6.46 20.22
C GLY A 519 -12.26 -5.44 19.83
N CYS A 520 -11.62 -5.60 18.67
CA CYS A 520 -10.77 -4.56 18.10
C CYS A 520 -11.62 -3.33 17.72
N ALA A 521 -10.99 -2.16 17.66
CA ALA A 521 -11.65 -0.89 17.35
C ALA A 521 -11.92 -0.69 15.83
N GLY A 522 -11.37 -1.59 15.00
CA GLY A 522 -11.64 -1.64 13.57
C GLY A 522 -10.52 -2.30 12.78
N GLY A 523 -10.66 -2.27 11.45
CA GLY A 523 -9.72 -2.88 10.52
C GLY A 523 -9.60 -2.10 9.21
N LEU A 524 -8.38 -2.05 8.67
CA LEU A 524 -8.07 -1.48 7.37
C LEU A 524 -7.48 -2.55 6.44
N VAL A 525 -8.13 -2.75 5.31
CA VAL A 525 -7.68 -3.74 4.31
C VAL A 525 -6.40 -3.24 3.63
N PHE A 526 -5.40 -4.09 3.52
CA PHE A 526 -4.23 -3.89 2.68
C PHE A 526 -4.43 -4.66 1.36
N SER A 527 -4.57 -4.00 0.21
CA SER A 527 -4.48 -2.55 -0.07
C SER A 527 -5.55 -2.09 -1.07
N TRP A 528 -5.60 -0.79 -1.38
CA TRP A 528 -6.53 -0.25 -2.38
C TRP A 528 -6.21 -0.75 -3.80
N ILE A 529 -4.94 -0.65 -4.23
CA ILE A 529 -4.47 -1.11 -5.55
C ILE A 529 -3.41 -2.20 -5.41
N ASP A 530 -3.29 -3.02 -6.46
CA ASP A 530 -2.11 -3.84 -6.75
C ASP A 530 -0.91 -2.94 -7.11
N GLU A 531 0.32 -3.32 -6.73
CA GLU A 531 1.52 -2.49 -6.88
C GLU A 531 2.72 -3.32 -7.40
N TRP A 532 3.09 -3.14 -8.67
CA TRP A 532 4.09 -3.98 -9.39
C TRP A 532 5.55 -3.79 -8.96
N TRP A 533 5.83 -2.89 -8.01
CA TRP A 533 7.20 -2.66 -7.54
C TRP A 533 7.57 -3.57 -6.37
N LYS A 534 6.58 -4.20 -5.73
CA LYS A 534 6.81 -4.97 -4.50
C LYS A 534 7.31 -6.37 -4.83
N THR A 535 8.18 -6.88 -3.95
CA THR A 535 8.80 -8.19 -4.13
C THR A 535 8.93 -8.96 -2.82
N ASN A 536 8.77 -10.28 -2.88
CA ASN A 536 8.92 -11.19 -1.75
C ASN A 536 10.17 -12.09 -1.85
N TRP A 537 10.40 -12.91 -0.83
CA TRP A 537 11.58 -13.77 -0.73
C TRP A 537 11.69 -14.82 -1.86
N MET A 538 10.59 -15.22 -2.49
CA MET A 538 10.58 -16.20 -3.60
C MET A 538 11.06 -15.62 -4.93
N THR A 539 10.90 -14.31 -5.13
CA THR A 539 11.02 -13.64 -6.43
C THR A 539 12.20 -12.69 -6.45
N ARG A 540 12.50 -11.99 -5.34
CA ARG A 540 13.56 -10.97 -5.23
C ARG A 540 14.94 -11.39 -5.74
N LYS A 541 15.30 -12.67 -5.64
CA LYS A 541 16.58 -13.21 -6.14
C LYS A 541 16.62 -13.39 -7.66
N TYR A 542 15.45 -13.42 -8.30
CA TYR A 542 15.22 -13.88 -9.66
C TYR A 542 14.54 -12.82 -10.54
N GLU A 543 14.53 -11.55 -10.13
CA GLU A 543 14.01 -10.44 -10.91
C GLU A 543 14.86 -9.19 -10.72
N ASP A 544 14.92 -8.34 -11.73
CA ASP A 544 15.45 -6.99 -11.58
C ASP A 544 14.41 -6.14 -10.82
N ASN A 545 14.87 -5.25 -9.96
CA ASN A 545 14.01 -4.37 -9.15
C ASN A 545 13.41 -3.20 -9.96
N ASP A 546 12.81 -3.49 -11.11
CA ASP A 546 12.18 -2.55 -12.04
C ASP A 546 10.66 -2.76 -12.07
N PRO A 547 9.83 -1.74 -11.73
CA PRO A 547 8.36 -1.87 -11.67
C PRO A 547 7.70 -1.86 -13.06
N LEU A 548 8.40 -2.36 -14.09
CA LEU A 548 8.00 -2.24 -15.49
C LEU A 548 7.12 -3.41 -15.96
N TRP A 549 6.95 -4.45 -15.17
CA TRP A 549 6.25 -5.66 -15.59
C TRP A 549 5.51 -6.26 -14.40
N TYR A 550 4.51 -7.10 -14.69
CA TYR A 550 3.65 -7.71 -13.68
C TYR A 550 4.11 -9.15 -13.39
N ASN A 551 4.49 -9.44 -12.16
CA ASN A 551 4.88 -10.79 -11.76
C ASN A 551 3.70 -11.55 -11.13
N ALA A 552 3.04 -12.40 -11.93
CA ALA A 552 1.93 -13.23 -11.47
C ALA A 552 2.33 -14.22 -10.35
N GLU A 553 3.62 -14.56 -10.23
CA GLU A 553 4.14 -15.44 -9.17
C GLU A 553 4.41 -14.69 -7.86
N ASP A 554 4.31 -13.35 -7.82
CA ASP A 554 4.58 -12.56 -6.62
C ASP A 554 3.29 -12.19 -5.85
N PRO A 555 3.06 -12.77 -4.66
CA PRO A 555 2.01 -12.32 -3.74
C PRO A 555 2.01 -10.81 -3.44
N GLU A 556 3.15 -10.16 -3.32
CA GLU A 556 3.26 -8.76 -2.87
C GLU A 556 2.69 -7.77 -3.87
N GLU A 557 2.69 -8.11 -5.17
CA GLU A 557 2.09 -7.27 -6.20
C GLU A 557 0.55 -7.33 -6.19
N ASN A 558 -0.07 -8.29 -5.50
CA ASN A 558 -1.44 -8.77 -5.78
C ASN A 558 -2.47 -8.60 -4.65
N TYR A 559 -2.26 -7.65 -3.73
CA TYR A 559 -3.14 -7.40 -2.57
C TYR A 559 -4.39 -6.57 -2.84
N GLY A 560 -4.36 -5.73 -3.86
CA GLY A 560 -5.32 -4.67 -4.12
C GLY A 560 -6.76 -5.14 -4.18
N LEU A 561 -7.69 -4.33 -3.68
CA LEU A 561 -9.11 -4.43 -3.99
C LEU A 561 -9.43 -3.97 -5.43
N LEU A 562 -8.56 -3.12 -5.98
CA LEU A 562 -8.51 -2.74 -7.38
C LEU A 562 -7.31 -3.45 -8.03
N ALA A 563 -7.61 -4.42 -8.89
CA ALA A 563 -6.60 -5.10 -9.68
C ALA A 563 -5.93 -4.14 -10.64
N VAL A 564 -4.61 -4.24 -10.77
CA VAL A 564 -3.82 -3.50 -11.76
C VAL A 564 -3.16 -4.54 -12.67
N LEU A 565 -3.75 -4.77 -13.83
CA LEU A 565 -3.41 -5.88 -14.71
C LEU A 565 -2.82 -5.38 -16.03
N PRO A 566 -1.94 -6.16 -16.69
CA PRO A 566 -1.51 -5.87 -18.06
C PRO A 566 -2.71 -5.65 -18.98
N ALA A 567 -2.65 -4.65 -19.85
CA ALA A 567 -3.83 -4.13 -20.56
C ALA A 567 -4.54 -5.18 -21.45
N ARG A 568 -3.79 -6.16 -21.98
CA ARG A 568 -4.31 -7.19 -22.89
C ARG A 568 -4.71 -8.49 -22.19
N SER A 569 -4.29 -8.67 -20.94
CA SER A 569 -4.45 -9.93 -20.21
C SER A 569 -5.90 -10.42 -20.08
N GLU A 570 -6.87 -9.53 -19.89
CA GLU A 570 -8.29 -9.90 -19.72
C GLU A 570 -8.96 -10.40 -21.02
N LYS A 571 -8.38 -10.08 -22.19
CA LYS A 571 -8.92 -10.51 -23.49
C LYS A 571 -8.50 -11.94 -23.84
N LYS A 572 -7.41 -12.44 -23.25
CA LYS A 572 -6.87 -13.79 -23.48
C LYS A 572 -7.55 -14.80 -22.54
N LEU A 573 -7.49 -16.09 -22.89
CA LEU A 573 -8.16 -17.20 -22.18
C LEU A 573 -9.70 -17.12 -22.19
N ARG A 574 -10.28 -16.37 -23.13
CA ARG A 574 -11.74 -16.20 -23.30
C ARG A 574 -12.27 -16.83 -24.59
N GLY A 575 -11.37 -17.29 -25.46
CA GLY A 575 -11.73 -17.87 -26.74
C GLY A 575 -12.30 -16.85 -27.72
N ASP A 576 -11.93 -15.58 -27.55
CA ASP A 576 -12.26 -14.48 -28.44
C ASP A 576 -11.22 -14.41 -29.57
N PRO A 577 -11.59 -14.70 -30.83
CA PRO A 577 -10.66 -14.61 -31.95
C PRO A 577 -10.09 -13.20 -32.17
N GLU A 578 -10.84 -12.14 -31.84
CA GLU A 578 -10.39 -10.76 -32.02
C GLU A 578 -9.22 -10.42 -31.10
N ALA A 579 -9.14 -11.07 -29.93
CA ALA A 579 -8.02 -10.94 -29.00
C ALA A 579 -6.68 -11.42 -29.60
N TRP A 580 -6.69 -12.14 -30.73
CA TRP A 580 -5.50 -12.64 -31.43
C TRP A 580 -5.23 -11.94 -32.77
N SER A 581 -5.96 -10.88 -33.08
CA SER A 581 -5.82 -10.13 -34.35
C SER A 581 -4.42 -9.54 -34.56
N GLU A 582 -3.72 -9.17 -33.49
CA GLU A 582 -2.36 -8.61 -33.50
C GLU A 582 -1.27 -9.67 -33.25
N ALA A 583 -1.64 -10.93 -33.04
CA ALA A 583 -0.69 -11.98 -32.70
C ALA A 583 0.15 -12.43 -33.90
N GLN A 584 1.40 -12.82 -33.66
CA GLN A 584 2.26 -13.39 -34.68
C GLN A 584 1.91 -14.86 -34.90
N ILE A 585 1.57 -15.24 -36.15
CA ILE A 585 1.57 -16.66 -36.53
C ILE A 585 3.03 -17.11 -36.64
N LEU A 586 3.45 -18.03 -35.79
CA LEU A 586 4.84 -18.50 -35.74
C LEU A 586 5.13 -19.44 -36.91
N TYR A 587 4.30 -20.46 -37.11
CA TYR A 587 4.29 -21.37 -38.27
C TYR A 587 3.05 -22.29 -38.29
N TYR A 588 2.93 -23.07 -39.36
CA TYR A 588 1.94 -24.13 -39.55
C TYR A 588 2.63 -25.49 -39.38
N PRO A 589 2.41 -26.22 -38.27
CA PRO A 589 3.12 -27.47 -37.99
C PRO A 589 2.79 -28.58 -38.99
N GLU A 590 3.76 -29.42 -39.34
CA GLU A 590 3.52 -30.69 -40.04
C GLU A 590 3.11 -31.78 -39.02
N ASP A 591 1.97 -31.56 -38.36
CA ASP A 591 1.47 -32.39 -37.25
C ASP A 591 0.04 -32.90 -37.53
N GLU A 592 -0.34 -34.05 -36.96
CA GLU A 592 -1.65 -34.66 -37.20
C GLU A 592 -2.82 -33.91 -36.55
N SER A 593 -2.60 -33.22 -35.43
CA SER A 593 -3.65 -32.55 -34.66
C SER A 593 -3.54 -31.02 -34.72
N LEU A 594 -2.34 -30.47 -34.92
CA LEU A 594 -2.12 -29.02 -34.93
C LEU A 594 -2.28 -28.42 -36.34
N ARG A 595 -2.94 -27.27 -36.41
CA ARG A 595 -3.15 -26.47 -37.64
C ARG A 595 -2.21 -25.27 -37.71
N SER A 596 -2.18 -24.46 -36.66
CA SER A 596 -1.31 -23.27 -36.58
C SER A 596 -0.96 -22.95 -35.14
N ILE A 597 0.19 -22.30 -34.97
CA ILE A 597 0.63 -21.75 -33.69
C ILE A 597 0.70 -20.23 -33.83
N SER A 598 -0.01 -19.53 -32.97
CA SER A 598 0.08 -18.09 -32.81
C SER A 598 0.64 -17.75 -31.45
N ILE A 599 1.42 -16.67 -31.38
CA ILE A 599 2.09 -16.24 -30.16
C ILE A 599 1.96 -14.73 -30.01
N ASP A 600 1.80 -14.29 -28.77
CA ASP A 600 1.68 -12.90 -28.36
C ASP A 600 2.25 -12.77 -26.94
N SER A 601 2.42 -11.56 -26.44
CA SER A 601 2.88 -11.31 -25.07
C SER A 601 2.45 -9.94 -24.61
N ASP A 602 2.45 -9.71 -23.29
CA ASP A 602 2.28 -8.39 -22.69
C ASP A 602 3.21 -8.21 -21.48
N GLU A 603 2.95 -7.19 -20.66
CA GLU A 603 3.75 -6.84 -19.50
C GLU A 603 3.80 -7.92 -18.41
N GLY A 604 2.94 -8.95 -18.45
CA GLY A 604 2.97 -10.03 -17.45
C GLY A 604 3.17 -11.44 -18.02
N TYR A 605 2.83 -11.65 -19.29
CA TYR A 605 2.70 -13.01 -19.80
C TYR A 605 3.17 -13.20 -21.24
N LEU A 606 3.59 -14.42 -21.54
CA LEU A 606 3.67 -15.00 -22.88
C LEU A 606 2.37 -15.78 -23.17
N TYR A 607 1.73 -15.49 -24.30
CA TYR A 607 0.49 -16.12 -24.75
C TYR A 607 0.73 -16.99 -25.98
N ILE A 608 0.17 -18.20 -25.97
CA ILE A 608 0.27 -19.15 -27.08
C ILE A 608 -1.14 -19.63 -27.44
N LYS A 609 -1.50 -19.60 -28.73
CA LYS A 609 -2.72 -20.17 -29.26
C LYS A 609 -2.39 -21.31 -30.22
N LEU A 610 -3.02 -22.44 -29.99
CA LEU A 610 -2.89 -23.64 -30.81
C LEU A 610 -4.23 -23.87 -31.51
N ASP A 611 -4.28 -23.58 -32.81
CA ASP A 611 -5.41 -24.00 -33.63
C ASP A 611 -5.26 -25.49 -33.93
N LEU A 612 -6.34 -26.24 -33.74
CA LEU A 612 -6.39 -27.68 -33.97
C LEU A 612 -7.09 -27.97 -35.30
N LYS A 613 -6.76 -29.12 -35.89
CA LYS A 613 -7.43 -29.60 -37.11
C LYS A 613 -8.85 -30.07 -36.82
N GLU A 614 -9.07 -30.65 -35.64
CA GLU A 614 -10.31 -31.21 -35.14
C GLU A 614 -10.35 -31.14 -33.60
N GLU A 615 -11.45 -31.59 -33.00
CA GLU A 615 -11.56 -31.70 -31.54
C GLU A 615 -10.53 -32.69 -30.96
N LEU A 616 -9.98 -32.35 -29.79
CA LEU A 616 -9.00 -33.12 -29.07
C LEU A 616 -9.67 -34.07 -28.07
N ASP A 617 -9.26 -35.34 -28.10
CA ASP A 617 -9.57 -36.34 -27.09
C ASP A 617 -8.30 -36.61 -26.27
N TRP A 618 -8.27 -36.16 -25.01
CA TRP A 618 -7.10 -36.29 -24.13
C TRP A 618 -6.67 -37.75 -23.92
N ARG A 619 -7.56 -38.74 -24.11
CA ARG A 619 -7.20 -40.16 -24.06
C ARG A 619 -6.33 -40.62 -25.22
N LYS A 620 -6.39 -39.89 -26.33
CA LYS A 620 -5.76 -40.24 -27.60
C LYS A 620 -4.64 -39.30 -27.97
N ARG A 621 -4.64 -38.07 -27.45
CA ARG A 621 -3.71 -37.02 -27.82
C ARG A 621 -3.27 -36.19 -26.62
N ALA A 622 -1.97 -36.02 -26.48
CA ALA A 622 -1.34 -34.99 -25.68
C ALA A 622 -0.57 -34.04 -26.59
N ILE A 623 -0.37 -32.80 -26.17
CA ILE A 623 0.40 -31.80 -26.90
C ILE A 623 1.61 -31.40 -26.05
N LEU A 624 2.79 -31.39 -26.67
CA LEU A 624 4.01 -30.88 -26.06
C LEU A 624 4.41 -29.58 -26.77
N LEU A 625 4.73 -28.55 -25.99
CA LEU A 625 5.38 -27.33 -26.44
C LEU A 625 6.78 -27.28 -25.81
N ALA A 626 7.84 -27.46 -26.59
CA ALA A 626 9.20 -27.20 -26.13
C ALA A 626 9.56 -25.74 -26.41
N ILE A 627 10.11 -25.07 -25.40
CA ILE A 627 10.28 -23.61 -25.36
C ILE A 627 11.77 -23.33 -25.17
N ASP A 628 12.33 -22.59 -26.12
CA ASP A 628 13.68 -22.05 -26.02
C ASP A 628 13.60 -20.55 -25.72
N THR A 629 14.43 -20.13 -24.79
CA THR A 629 14.55 -18.75 -24.32
C THR A 629 15.93 -18.15 -24.58
N TYR A 630 16.89 -18.93 -25.10
CA TYR A 630 18.29 -18.55 -25.27
C TYR A 630 18.76 -18.57 -26.72
N GLY A 631 18.98 -19.76 -27.27
CA GLY A 631 19.98 -19.97 -28.31
C GLY A 631 20.01 -21.41 -28.82
N ASP A 632 20.79 -21.65 -29.88
CA ASP A 632 20.79 -22.95 -30.57
C ASP A 632 21.46 -24.07 -29.76
N GLU A 633 22.48 -23.76 -28.95
CA GLU A 633 23.33 -24.75 -28.27
C GLU A 633 22.95 -24.97 -26.80
N GLU A 634 22.34 -23.99 -26.14
CA GLU A 634 21.93 -24.11 -24.74
C GLU A 634 20.64 -24.93 -24.58
N GLY A 635 20.48 -25.57 -23.41
CA GLY A 635 19.33 -26.39 -23.08
C GLY A 635 19.42 -27.85 -23.53
N ASP A 636 18.31 -28.58 -23.38
CA ASP A 636 18.24 -30.01 -23.71
C ASP A 636 17.79 -30.22 -25.16
N HIS A 637 18.57 -31.02 -25.89
CA HIS A 637 18.33 -31.38 -27.28
C HIS A 637 17.53 -32.67 -27.46
N LEU A 638 17.10 -33.33 -26.37
CA LEU A 638 16.26 -34.52 -26.37
C LEU A 638 14.89 -34.20 -25.74
N LEU A 639 13.81 -34.41 -26.49
CA LEU A 639 12.47 -34.18 -25.94
C LEU A 639 12.05 -35.27 -24.94
N PRO A 640 11.37 -34.90 -23.83
CA PRO A 640 10.97 -35.83 -22.76
C PRO A 640 9.79 -36.73 -23.17
N PHE A 641 9.15 -37.38 -22.18
CA PHE A 641 7.96 -38.21 -22.34
C PHE A 641 8.11 -39.44 -23.26
N ASN A 642 9.34 -39.97 -23.37
CA ASN A 642 9.67 -41.12 -24.23
C ASN A 642 9.38 -40.88 -25.73
N LEU A 643 9.43 -39.62 -26.18
CA LEU A 643 9.26 -39.27 -27.59
C LEU A 643 10.45 -39.72 -28.44
N GLY A 644 11.67 -39.66 -27.89
CA GLY A 644 12.90 -40.04 -28.61
C GLY A 644 13.25 -39.09 -29.77
N ILE A 645 12.66 -37.89 -29.78
CA ILE A 645 12.88 -36.86 -30.80
C ILE A 645 14.10 -36.03 -30.42
N ARG A 646 15.04 -35.90 -31.35
CA ARG A 646 16.21 -35.03 -31.22
C ARG A 646 15.95 -33.68 -31.88
N SER A 647 16.27 -32.60 -31.18
CA SER A 647 16.12 -31.24 -31.69
C SER A 647 17.49 -30.65 -32.09
N PRO A 648 17.56 -29.90 -33.20
CA PRO A 648 18.75 -29.13 -33.55
C PRO A 648 18.98 -27.89 -32.68
N VAL A 649 17.99 -27.53 -31.86
CA VAL A 649 17.98 -26.40 -30.91
C VAL A 649 17.67 -26.98 -29.54
N GLY A 650 18.42 -26.60 -28.51
CA GLY A 650 18.13 -27.03 -27.14
C GLY A 650 16.94 -26.25 -26.55
N PHE A 651 16.28 -26.85 -25.56
CA PHE A 651 15.10 -26.27 -24.92
C PHE A 651 15.26 -26.24 -23.40
N GLU A 652 14.91 -25.11 -22.81
CA GLU A 652 14.95 -24.93 -21.35
C GLU A 652 13.64 -25.34 -20.67
N PHE A 653 12.52 -25.30 -21.38
CA PHE A 653 11.22 -25.61 -20.81
C PHE A 653 10.38 -26.48 -21.73
N VAL A 654 9.49 -27.26 -21.13
CA VAL A 654 8.42 -27.95 -21.85
C VAL A 654 7.08 -27.71 -21.17
N ALA A 655 6.10 -27.23 -21.93
CA ALA A 655 4.70 -27.22 -21.51
C ALA A 655 3.99 -28.44 -22.08
N LEU A 656 3.55 -29.34 -21.21
CA LEU A 656 2.67 -30.45 -21.52
C LEU A 656 1.23 -29.98 -21.37
N LEU A 657 0.43 -30.16 -22.40
CA LEU A 657 -1.03 -30.02 -22.36
C LEU A 657 -1.64 -31.42 -22.49
N HIS A 658 -2.28 -31.88 -21.41
CA HIS A 658 -2.87 -33.21 -21.29
C HIS A 658 -4.01 -33.19 -20.26
N GLY A 659 -5.02 -32.36 -20.49
CA GLY A 659 -6.14 -32.15 -19.56
C GLY A 659 -5.66 -31.76 -18.16
N LYS A 660 -6.10 -32.50 -17.13
CA LYS A 660 -5.71 -32.26 -15.72
C LYS A 660 -4.22 -32.49 -15.42
N ASN A 661 -3.49 -33.17 -16.30
CA ASN A 661 -2.06 -33.46 -16.15
C ASN A 661 -1.17 -32.40 -16.82
N SER A 662 -1.76 -31.28 -17.23
CA SER A 662 -1.03 -30.20 -17.89
C SER A 662 -0.05 -29.53 -16.92
N GLN A 663 1.16 -29.28 -17.38
CA GLN A 663 2.25 -28.77 -16.55
C GLN A 663 3.35 -28.11 -17.39
N LEU A 664 4.02 -27.12 -16.81
CA LEU A 664 5.27 -26.55 -17.30
C LEU A 664 6.43 -27.16 -16.52
N LEU A 665 7.42 -27.70 -17.21
CA LEU A 665 8.62 -28.29 -16.64
C LEU A 665 9.85 -27.52 -17.13
N VAL A 666 10.91 -27.55 -16.33
CA VAL A 666 12.21 -26.92 -16.62
C VAL A 666 13.29 -27.99 -16.80
N ASP A 667 14.21 -27.78 -17.73
CA ASP A 667 15.39 -28.61 -17.92
C ASP A 667 16.17 -28.75 -16.61
N ASP A 668 16.69 -29.96 -16.33
CA ASP A 668 17.38 -30.24 -15.06
C ASP A 668 18.62 -29.36 -14.86
N SER A 669 19.28 -29.00 -15.95
CA SER A 669 20.46 -28.12 -15.94
C SER A 669 20.13 -26.65 -15.66
N TYR A 670 18.87 -26.24 -15.87
CA TYR A 670 18.38 -24.87 -15.70
C TYR A 670 17.41 -24.67 -14.51
N SER A 671 17.15 -25.74 -13.75
CA SER A 671 16.38 -25.68 -12.52
C SER A 671 17.04 -24.79 -11.45
N LYS A 672 16.23 -24.07 -10.68
CA LYS A 672 16.69 -23.29 -9.50
C LYS A 672 17.02 -24.18 -8.30
N TYR A 673 16.62 -25.46 -8.35
CA TYR A 673 16.74 -26.41 -7.25
C TYR A 673 17.36 -27.73 -7.72
N ILE A 674 18.21 -28.31 -6.89
CA ILE A 674 18.79 -29.64 -7.10
C ILE A 674 18.42 -30.57 -5.93
N PHE A 675 18.18 -31.85 -6.23
CA PHE A 675 17.89 -32.85 -5.21
C PHE A 675 19.18 -33.48 -4.68
N LYS A 676 19.36 -33.47 -3.36
CA LYS A 676 20.47 -34.08 -2.62
C LYS A 676 19.93 -35.14 -1.65
N PRO A 677 20.07 -36.45 -1.95
CA PRO A 677 19.54 -37.53 -1.11
C PRO A 677 20.02 -37.49 0.35
N GLU A 678 21.23 -36.99 0.60
CA GLU A 678 21.77 -36.81 1.94
C GLU A 678 21.02 -35.76 2.77
N LEU A 679 20.46 -34.72 2.13
CA LEU A 679 19.64 -33.72 2.82
C LEU A 679 18.28 -34.30 3.19
N ALA A 680 17.68 -35.13 2.33
CA ALA A 680 16.39 -35.79 2.59
C ALA A 680 16.43 -36.74 3.81
N ARG A 681 17.62 -37.17 4.24
CA ARG A 681 17.81 -38.00 5.44
C ARG A 681 17.79 -37.19 6.74
N LEU A 682 17.87 -35.86 6.66
CA LEU A 682 17.87 -34.99 7.83
C LEU A 682 16.43 -34.62 8.23
N PRO A 683 16.11 -34.55 9.54
CA PRO A 683 14.77 -34.21 10.00
C PRO A 683 14.24 -32.89 9.45
N GLY A 684 13.03 -32.95 8.88
CA GLY A 684 12.31 -31.79 8.37
C GLY A 684 12.85 -31.19 7.07
N LEU A 685 13.81 -31.81 6.38
CA LEU A 685 14.26 -31.38 5.05
C LEU A 685 13.61 -32.22 3.95
N THR A 686 13.33 -31.58 2.82
CA THR A 686 12.75 -32.22 1.62
C THR A 686 13.79 -32.89 0.73
N GLY A 687 15.06 -32.51 0.87
CA GLY A 687 16.16 -32.96 0.01
C GLY A 687 16.47 -31.99 -1.13
N PHE A 688 15.64 -30.99 -1.39
CA PHE A 688 15.93 -29.96 -2.38
C PHE A 688 16.81 -28.87 -1.79
N LEU A 689 17.82 -28.46 -2.56
CA LEU A 689 18.69 -27.34 -2.26
C LEU A 689 18.48 -26.27 -3.33
N GLU A 690 18.17 -25.05 -2.90
CA GLU A 690 18.14 -23.87 -3.75
C GLU A 690 19.57 -23.50 -4.18
N LEU A 691 19.77 -23.20 -5.46
CA LEU A 691 21.06 -22.78 -6.00
C LEU A 691 21.29 -21.28 -5.79
N GLU A 692 22.57 -20.87 -5.76
CA GLU A 692 22.89 -19.44 -5.89
C GLU A 692 22.61 -18.94 -7.30
N ARG A 693 22.25 -17.66 -7.42
CA ARG A 693 21.78 -17.08 -8.69
C ARG A 693 22.81 -17.29 -9.80
N GLU A 694 24.08 -17.15 -9.43
CA GLU A 694 25.25 -17.26 -10.30
C GLU A 694 25.49 -18.69 -10.81
N GLU A 695 24.91 -19.70 -10.16
CA GLU A 695 25.00 -21.11 -10.54
C GLU A 695 23.92 -21.53 -11.54
N ILE A 696 22.88 -20.71 -11.71
CA ILE A 696 21.70 -20.98 -12.53
C ILE A 696 21.92 -20.45 -13.94
N GLY A 697 21.93 -21.35 -14.91
CA GLY A 697 22.04 -21.00 -16.33
C GLY A 697 21.89 -22.26 -17.18
N PRO A 698 21.34 -22.15 -18.39
CA PRO A 698 21.10 -23.29 -19.24
C PRO A 698 22.43 -23.89 -19.70
N ARG A 699 22.48 -25.22 -19.82
CA ARG A 699 23.67 -25.93 -20.29
C ARG A 699 23.26 -26.88 -21.39
N TYR A 700 24.09 -26.98 -22.43
CA TYR A 700 23.94 -28.00 -23.45
C TYR A 700 23.84 -29.38 -22.80
N ASN A 701 22.75 -30.09 -23.06
CA ASN A 701 22.61 -31.47 -22.66
C ASN A 701 21.72 -32.27 -23.64
N PHE A 702 21.60 -33.57 -23.39
CA PHE A 702 20.88 -34.51 -24.24
C PHE A 702 20.23 -35.63 -23.42
N ASN A 703 19.82 -35.35 -22.17
CA ASN A 703 19.39 -36.39 -21.23
C ASN A 703 17.86 -36.62 -21.27
N GLY A 704 17.09 -35.66 -21.78
CA GLY A 704 15.63 -35.68 -21.81
C GLY A 704 14.97 -35.49 -20.45
N ILE A 705 15.67 -34.90 -19.48
CA ILE A 705 15.26 -34.80 -18.07
C ILE A 705 14.75 -33.40 -17.78
N PHE A 706 13.44 -33.31 -17.53
CA PHE A 706 12.78 -32.07 -17.12
C PHE A 706 12.14 -32.26 -15.75
N HIS A 707 12.28 -31.26 -14.89
CA HIS A 707 11.81 -31.26 -13.51
C HIS A 707 10.63 -30.32 -13.28
N GLU A 708 9.88 -30.59 -12.20
CA GLU A 708 8.89 -29.64 -11.72
C GLU A 708 9.59 -28.34 -11.26
N ILE A 709 8.98 -27.20 -11.61
CA ILE A 709 9.32 -25.89 -11.08
C ILE A 709 8.75 -25.83 -9.66
N ILE A 710 9.64 -25.63 -8.69
CA ILE A 710 9.31 -25.64 -7.27
C ILE A 710 9.88 -24.43 -6.55
N ALA A 711 9.34 -24.14 -5.37
CA ALA A 711 9.96 -23.30 -4.35
C ALA A 711 9.92 -24.02 -2.99
N VAL A 712 11.03 -23.97 -2.24
CA VAL A 712 11.14 -24.66 -0.95
C VAL A 712 11.06 -23.64 0.19
N HIS A 713 10.04 -23.79 1.04
CA HIS A 713 9.90 -22.97 2.23
C HIS A 713 10.78 -23.52 3.35
N ARG A 714 11.66 -22.68 3.90
CA ARG A 714 12.57 -23.06 5.00
C ARG A 714 11.82 -23.71 6.17
N ARG A 715 12.36 -24.81 6.71
CA ARG A 715 11.94 -25.39 8.00
C ARG A 715 12.08 -24.39 9.17
N ARG A 716 11.34 -24.60 10.25
CA ARG A 716 11.43 -23.85 11.52
C ARG A 716 11.62 -24.75 12.71
N PHE A 717 11.98 -24.14 13.83
CA PHE A 717 12.15 -24.79 15.12
C PHE A 717 11.37 -24.02 16.19
N SER A 718 10.80 -24.72 17.17
CA SER A 718 10.39 -24.08 18.42
C SER A 718 11.59 -23.99 19.37
N ARG A 719 11.50 -23.13 20.39
CA ARG A 719 12.55 -23.02 21.43
C ARG A 719 12.74 -24.31 22.24
N GLU A 720 11.73 -25.17 22.21
CA GLU A 720 11.75 -26.52 22.83
C GLU A 720 12.33 -27.60 21.90
N GLY A 721 12.65 -27.25 20.65
CA GLY A 721 13.26 -28.15 19.66
C GLY A 721 12.26 -28.91 18.78
N LYS A 722 10.96 -28.56 18.79
CA LYS A 722 9.98 -29.11 17.83
C LYS A 722 10.34 -28.64 16.42
N ILE A 723 10.33 -29.55 15.45
CA ILE A 723 10.70 -29.25 14.06
C ILE A 723 9.42 -29.06 13.23
N PHE A 724 9.31 -27.91 12.60
CA PHE A 724 8.32 -27.63 11.55
C PHE A 724 9.01 -27.80 10.20
N GLY A 725 8.76 -28.92 9.53
CA GLY A 725 9.46 -29.29 8.30
C GLY A 725 9.25 -28.32 7.12
N GLU A 726 10.17 -28.40 6.16
CA GLU A 726 10.06 -27.69 4.88
C GLU A 726 8.77 -28.06 4.15
N LYS A 727 8.26 -27.10 3.37
CA LYS A 727 7.13 -27.31 2.46
C LYS A 727 7.55 -26.95 1.04
N ILE A 728 7.02 -27.69 0.07
CA ILE A 728 7.26 -27.45 -1.36
C ILE A 728 6.02 -26.80 -1.96
N TYR A 729 6.19 -25.62 -2.54
CA TYR A 729 5.25 -25.06 -3.51
C TYR A 729 5.61 -25.58 -4.90
N LYS A 730 4.62 -26.11 -5.63
CA LYS A 730 4.79 -26.59 -7.00
C LYS A 730 4.18 -25.58 -7.97
N ALA A 731 5.03 -24.88 -8.71
CA ALA A 731 4.64 -23.90 -9.71
C ALA A 731 4.40 -24.52 -11.10
N SER A 732 4.76 -25.79 -11.30
CA SER A 732 4.56 -26.50 -12.58
C SER A 732 3.11 -26.68 -13.06
N PRO A 733 2.12 -27.01 -12.21
CA PRO A 733 0.79 -27.36 -12.71
C PRO A 733 0.15 -26.22 -13.52
N LEU A 734 -0.28 -26.52 -14.74
CA LEU A 734 -1.06 -25.61 -15.58
C LEU A 734 -2.54 -25.94 -15.37
N ILE A 735 -3.30 -24.99 -14.81
CA ILE A 735 -4.69 -25.18 -14.42
C ILE A 735 -5.60 -24.66 -15.53
N GLU A 736 -6.55 -25.49 -15.94
CA GLU A 736 -7.56 -25.09 -16.92
C GLU A 736 -8.46 -23.96 -16.37
N GLY A 737 -8.72 -22.93 -17.17
CA GLY A 737 -9.42 -21.72 -16.76
C GLY A 737 -8.52 -20.63 -16.15
N ARG A 738 -7.28 -20.97 -15.75
CA ARG A 738 -6.29 -20.02 -15.21
C ARG A 738 -5.09 -19.84 -16.11
N ASP A 739 -4.47 -20.93 -16.54
CA ASP A 739 -3.22 -20.92 -17.31
C ASP A 739 -3.48 -21.32 -18.76
N PHE A 740 -4.42 -22.23 -18.99
CA PHE A 740 -4.87 -22.57 -20.33
C PHE A 740 -6.38 -22.77 -20.39
N CYS A 741 -6.97 -22.68 -21.58
CA CYS A 741 -8.38 -22.98 -21.84
C CYS A 741 -8.50 -23.78 -23.13
N TYR A 742 -9.15 -24.95 -23.09
CA TYR A 742 -9.47 -25.71 -24.30
C TYR A 742 -10.89 -25.37 -24.80
N PHE A 743 -10.97 -24.67 -25.93
CA PHE A 743 -12.24 -24.32 -26.57
C PHE A 743 -12.65 -25.42 -27.56
N LYS A 744 -13.25 -26.48 -27.01
CA LYS A 744 -13.61 -27.69 -27.76
C LYS A 744 -14.34 -27.41 -29.07
N GLU A 745 -15.46 -26.71 -29.02
CA GLU A 745 -16.30 -26.41 -30.19
C GLU A 745 -15.61 -25.53 -31.24
N LYS A 746 -14.61 -24.75 -30.83
CA LYS A 746 -13.83 -23.88 -31.71
C LYS A 746 -12.52 -24.54 -32.19
N ALA A 747 -12.22 -25.74 -31.71
CA ALA A 747 -11.01 -26.49 -32.00
C ALA A 747 -9.71 -25.68 -31.81
N PHE A 748 -9.57 -24.98 -30.69
CA PHE A 748 -8.27 -24.38 -30.32
C PHE A 748 -8.04 -24.36 -28.81
N ILE A 749 -6.77 -24.21 -28.44
CA ILE A 749 -6.33 -24.02 -27.05
C ILE A 749 -5.66 -22.65 -26.95
N GLU A 750 -5.96 -21.92 -25.87
CA GLU A 750 -5.20 -20.74 -25.46
C GLU A 750 -4.41 -21.08 -24.21
N LEU A 751 -3.14 -20.68 -24.17
CA LEU A 751 -2.20 -20.87 -23.08
C LEU A 751 -1.59 -19.51 -22.71
N ARG A 752 -1.39 -19.28 -21.43
CA ARG A 752 -0.79 -18.10 -20.81
C ARG A 752 0.27 -18.55 -19.83
N LEU A 753 1.50 -18.10 -20.02
CA LEU A 753 2.64 -18.41 -19.15
C LEU A 753 3.20 -17.12 -18.56
N PRO A 754 3.27 -16.97 -17.21
CA PRO A 754 3.99 -15.87 -16.58
C PRO A 754 5.46 -15.84 -17.01
N TRP A 755 6.00 -14.64 -17.24
CA TRP A 755 7.42 -14.48 -17.59
C TRP A 755 8.38 -15.06 -16.53
N SER A 756 8.01 -14.93 -15.25
CA SER A 756 8.79 -15.45 -14.12
C SER A 756 8.91 -16.97 -14.06
N LEU A 757 7.93 -17.72 -14.60
CA LEU A 757 8.04 -19.18 -14.75
C LEU A 757 9.04 -19.59 -15.83
N LEU A 758 9.33 -18.69 -16.78
CA LEU A 758 10.31 -18.89 -17.84
C LEU A 758 11.68 -18.29 -17.49
N ASN A 759 11.92 -17.99 -16.21
CA ASN A 759 13.17 -17.44 -15.68
C ASN A 759 13.61 -16.12 -16.34
N PHE A 760 12.65 -15.27 -16.74
CA PHE A 760 12.94 -13.89 -17.10
C PHE A 760 13.23 -13.06 -15.84
N LEU A 761 14.31 -12.28 -15.90
CA LEU A 761 14.65 -11.28 -14.88
C LEU A 761 13.87 -9.98 -15.12
N ASP A 762 13.75 -9.60 -16.39
CA ASP A 762 13.12 -8.37 -16.85
C ASP A 762 12.66 -8.56 -18.31
N PRO A 763 11.38 -8.91 -18.56
CA PRO A 763 10.88 -9.11 -19.92
C PRO A 763 10.82 -7.79 -20.71
N SER A 764 10.79 -6.63 -20.04
CA SER A 764 10.77 -5.31 -20.70
C SER A 764 12.06 -5.01 -21.46
N ARG A 765 13.18 -5.57 -20.98
CA ARG A 765 14.52 -5.48 -21.59
C ARG A 765 15.05 -6.83 -22.11
N LYS A 766 14.19 -7.85 -22.12
CA LYS A 766 14.47 -9.21 -22.59
C LYS A 766 15.61 -9.89 -21.83
N LYS A 767 15.75 -9.62 -20.53
CA LYS A 767 16.77 -10.23 -19.68
C LYS A 767 16.27 -11.53 -19.07
N ILE A 768 17.15 -12.51 -19.03
CA ILE A 768 16.91 -13.86 -18.50
C ILE A 768 18.04 -14.28 -17.57
N ILE A 769 17.81 -15.26 -16.70
CA ILE A 769 18.82 -15.75 -15.76
C ILE A 769 19.95 -16.47 -16.51
N TYR A 770 21.17 -15.94 -16.55
CA TYR A 770 22.29 -16.60 -17.23
C TYR A 770 23.56 -16.53 -16.39
N PHE A 771 23.73 -17.49 -15.49
CA PHE A 771 24.86 -17.56 -14.57
C PHE A 771 25.08 -16.18 -13.91
N ASN A 772 26.28 -15.63 -14.06
CA ASN A 772 26.68 -14.35 -13.50
C ASN A 772 26.53 -13.17 -14.48
N GLU A 773 25.89 -13.37 -15.63
CA GLU A 773 25.73 -12.36 -16.68
C GLU A 773 24.25 -11.97 -16.86
N ASN A 774 24.02 -10.69 -17.15
CA ASN A 774 22.69 -10.20 -17.54
C ASN A 774 22.50 -10.39 -19.05
N LYS A 775 22.42 -11.66 -19.49
CA LYS A 775 22.24 -12.00 -20.91
C LYS A 775 20.85 -11.57 -21.39
N ARG A 776 20.80 -11.06 -22.63
CA ARG A 776 19.56 -10.70 -23.32
C ARG A 776 19.20 -11.77 -24.34
N THR A 777 17.92 -12.11 -24.41
CA THR A 777 17.42 -13.03 -25.44
C THR A 777 17.12 -12.33 -26.76
N GLU A 778 17.32 -13.05 -27.86
CA GLU A 778 16.84 -12.67 -29.18
C GLU A 778 15.31 -12.78 -29.30
N GLY A 779 14.67 -13.59 -28.45
CA GLY A 779 13.24 -13.88 -28.46
C GLY A 779 12.93 -15.30 -27.98
N VAL A 780 11.67 -15.70 -28.07
CA VAL A 780 11.23 -17.06 -27.69
C VAL A 780 11.02 -17.91 -28.94
N ARG A 781 11.40 -19.18 -28.88
CA ARG A 781 11.10 -20.16 -29.94
C ARG A 781 10.29 -21.32 -29.37
N LEU A 782 9.36 -21.83 -30.18
CA LEU A 782 8.43 -22.89 -29.76
C LEU A 782 8.39 -24.04 -30.74
N LEU A 783 8.66 -25.25 -30.28
CA LEU A 783 8.36 -26.48 -31.01
C LEU A 783 7.08 -27.08 -30.45
N ALA A 784 6.03 -27.19 -31.25
CA ALA A 784 4.81 -27.90 -30.87
C ALA A 784 4.67 -29.23 -31.61
N LEU A 785 4.20 -30.25 -30.89
CA LEU A 785 3.83 -31.54 -31.47
C LEU A 785 2.70 -32.20 -30.69
N SER A 786 1.89 -33.00 -31.38
CA SER A 786 0.93 -33.90 -30.77
C SER A 786 1.45 -35.35 -30.82
N TYR A 787 1.08 -36.14 -29.81
CA TYR A 787 1.43 -37.56 -29.76
C TYR A 787 0.37 -38.35 -29.01
N GLN A 788 0.39 -39.67 -29.17
CA GLN A 788 -0.52 -40.55 -28.44
C GLN A 788 0.05 -40.88 -27.05
N PRO A 789 -0.61 -40.46 -25.95
CA PRO A 789 -0.22 -40.85 -24.61
C PRO A 789 -0.60 -42.31 -24.34
N ARG A 790 -0.01 -42.92 -23.30
CA ARG A 790 -0.36 -44.28 -22.87
C ARG A 790 -1.78 -44.36 -22.33
N SER A 791 -2.23 -43.32 -21.63
CA SER A 791 -3.60 -43.15 -21.13
C SER A 791 -3.88 -41.68 -20.81
N GLU A 792 -5.11 -41.35 -20.43
CA GLU A 792 -5.52 -40.02 -19.96
C GLU A 792 -4.74 -39.54 -18.72
N ASP A 793 -4.19 -40.47 -17.94
CA ASP A 793 -3.46 -40.20 -16.69
C ASP A 793 -1.94 -40.39 -16.83
N GLU A 794 -1.47 -40.93 -17.96
CA GLU A 794 -0.06 -41.24 -18.18
C GLU A 794 0.45 -40.55 -19.46
N PRO A 795 1.16 -39.42 -19.33
CA PRO A 795 1.58 -38.61 -20.48
C PRO A 795 2.74 -39.22 -21.26
N LEU A 796 3.28 -40.38 -20.87
CA LEU A 796 4.33 -41.02 -21.67
C LEU A 796 3.79 -41.43 -23.03
N ALA A 797 4.56 -41.21 -24.08
CA ALA A 797 4.20 -41.62 -25.43
C ALA A 797 4.05 -43.15 -25.50
N ARG A 798 2.94 -43.60 -26.11
CA ARG A 798 2.66 -45.01 -26.35
C ARG A 798 3.67 -45.63 -27.32
N GLU A 799 4.00 -44.91 -28.37
CA GLU A 799 4.99 -45.28 -29.39
C GLU A 799 5.84 -44.04 -29.74
N LYS A 800 7.07 -44.27 -30.22
CA LYS A 800 7.97 -43.17 -30.61
C LYS A 800 7.46 -42.52 -31.90
N PRO A 801 7.20 -41.20 -31.93
CA PRO A 801 6.82 -40.51 -33.15
C PRO A 801 7.92 -40.60 -34.22
N ALA A 802 7.55 -40.63 -35.50
CA ALA A 802 8.51 -40.63 -36.60
C ALA A 802 9.15 -39.25 -36.76
N GLN A 803 10.45 -39.12 -36.45
CA GLN A 803 11.20 -37.86 -36.51
C GLN A 803 11.21 -37.23 -37.93
N ALA A 804 11.12 -38.04 -38.98
CA ALA A 804 11.10 -37.58 -40.37
C ALA A 804 9.93 -36.63 -40.67
N ASN A 805 8.80 -36.78 -39.98
CA ASN A 805 7.61 -35.95 -40.18
C ASN A 805 7.75 -34.53 -39.61
N MET A 806 8.81 -34.26 -38.84
CA MET A 806 9.02 -32.99 -38.16
C MET A 806 10.21 -32.20 -38.70
N GLN A 807 10.91 -32.72 -39.71
CA GLN A 807 12.19 -32.17 -40.15
C GLN A 807 12.07 -30.70 -40.59
N LYS A 808 11.01 -30.35 -41.31
CA LYS A 808 10.76 -28.97 -41.75
C LYS A 808 10.39 -28.05 -40.59
N THR A 809 9.62 -28.52 -39.61
CA THR A 809 9.33 -27.76 -38.38
C THR A 809 10.62 -27.51 -37.60
N MET A 810 11.50 -28.51 -37.48
CA MET A 810 12.80 -28.38 -36.83
C MET A 810 13.74 -27.40 -37.55
N GLU A 811 13.69 -27.32 -38.88
CA GLU A 811 14.45 -26.32 -39.65
C GLU A 811 13.93 -24.89 -39.42
N LEU A 812 12.60 -24.72 -39.37
CA LEU A 812 11.99 -23.41 -39.07
C LEU A 812 12.41 -22.90 -37.69
N MET A 813 12.57 -23.80 -36.71
CA MET A 813 13.00 -23.46 -35.35
C MET A 813 14.37 -22.78 -35.27
N ARG A 814 15.29 -23.03 -36.20
CA ARG A 814 16.58 -22.32 -36.20
C ARG A 814 16.46 -20.82 -36.48
N THR A 815 15.34 -20.38 -37.08
CA THR A 815 15.21 -19.01 -37.61
C THR A 815 13.98 -18.25 -37.11
N ARG A 816 12.94 -18.96 -36.62
CA ARG A 816 11.65 -18.38 -36.27
C ARG A 816 11.56 -18.06 -34.78
N TYR A 817 12.03 -16.86 -34.43
CA TYR A 817 11.81 -16.27 -33.12
C TYR A 817 10.48 -15.51 -33.08
N TYR A 818 9.80 -15.61 -31.95
CA TYR A 818 8.89 -14.58 -31.49
C TYR A 818 9.69 -13.46 -30.84
N ARG A 819 9.49 -12.24 -31.33
CA ARG A 819 10.13 -11.04 -30.81
C ARG A 819 9.06 -10.04 -30.42
N TRP A 820 9.19 -9.45 -29.24
CA TRP A 820 8.35 -8.36 -28.77
C TRP A 820 9.15 -7.05 -28.68
N PRO A 821 8.49 -5.88 -28.73
CA PRO A 821 9.15 -4.60 -28.49
C PRO A 821 9.55 -4.48 -27.02
N GLU A 822 10.67 -3.78 -26.77
CA GLU A 822 11.01 -3.37 -25.40
C GLU A 822 10.09 -2.24 -24.94
N TRP A 823 9.93 -2.10 -23.63
CA TRP A 823 9.14 -1.02 -23.07
C TRP A 823 9.82 -0.37 -21.86
N THR A 824 9.60 0.92 -21.69
CA THR A 824 10.01 1.71 -20.51
C THR A 824 8.81 2.29 -19.77
N GLN A 825 7.61 2.10 -20.30
CA GLN A 825 6.33 2.47 -19.71
C GLN A 825 5.35 1.32 -19.95
N PRO A 826 4.90 0.61 -18.89
CA PRO A 826 3.97 -0.49 -19.04
C PRO A 826 2.56 -0.01 -19.39
N CYS A 827 1.84 -0.78 -20.22
CA CYS A 827 0.42 -0.62 -20.42
C CYS A 827 -0.37 -1.50 -19.44
N TYR A 828 -1.33 -0.89 -18.75
CA TYR A 828 -2.14 -1.58 -17.76
C TYR A 828 -3.59 -1.08 -17.76
N GLN A 829 -4.44 -1.81 -17.05
CA GLN A 829 -5.82 -1.45 -16.79
C GLN A 829 -6.16 -1.71 -15.32
N MET A 830 -7.17 -1.01 -14.81
CA MET A 830 -7.65 -1.17 -13.44
C MET A 830 -9.06 -1.76 -13.39
N LYS A 831 -9.31 -2.68 -12.46
CA LYS A 831 -10.61 -3.35 -12.30
C LYS A 831 -10.88 -3.71 -10.85
N LEU A 832 -12.11 -3.50 -10.37
CA LEU A 832 -12.50 -3.92 -9.03
C LEU A 832 -12.52 -5.46 -8.92
N LYS A 833 -11.84 -6.00 -7.91
CA LYS A 833 -11.84 -7.43 -7.58
C LYS A 833 -13.14 -7.83 -6.87
N LYS A 834 -13.45 -9.13 -6.84
CA LYS A 834 -14.60 -9.67 -6.10
C LYS A 834 -14.61 -9.30 -4.62
N SER A 835 -13.43 -9.16 -4.02
CA SER A 835 -13.24 -8.72 -2.63
C SER A 835 -13.86 -7.35 -2.34
N PHE A 836 -13.81 -6.40 -3.28
CA PHE A 836 -14.48 -5.11 -3.15
C PHE A 836 -15.99 -5.26 -2.91
N TYR A 837 -16.66 -6.12 -3.68
CA TYR A 837 -18.11 -6.29 -3.58
C TYR A 837 -18.54 -7.01 -2.31
N VAL A 838 -17.76 -8.01 -1.86
CA VAL A 838 -18.01 -8.71 -0.59
C VAL A 838 -17.81 -7.76 0.59
N LEU A 839 -16.72 -6.99 0.60
CA LEU A 839 -16.48 -5.96 1.61
C LEU A 839 -17.54 -4.87 1.56
N LYS A 840 -18.01 -4.50 0.37
CA LYS A 840 -19.13 -3.55 0.21
C LYS A 840 -20.37 -4.02 0.94
N ALA A 841 -20.78 -5.27 0.75
CA ALA A 841 -21.91 -5.84 1.47
C ALA A 841 -21.67 -5.86 2.99
N LEU A 842 -20.47 -6.31 3.40
CA LEU A 842 -20.09 -6.44 4.82
C LEU A 842 -20.04 -5.09 5.54
N PHE A 843 -19.43 -4.08 4.94
CA PHE A 843 -19.23 -2.76 5.53
C PHE A 843 -20.56 -2.02 5.68
N HIS A 844 -21.48 -2.13 4.73
CA HIS A 844 -22.82 -1.53 4.86
C HIS A 844 -23.66 -2.17 5.98
N GLN A 845 -23.41 -3.45 6.30
CA GLN A 845 -24.05 -4.16 7.42
C GLN A 845 -23.30 -4.02 8.74
N THR A 846 -22.12 -3.41 8.72
CA THR A 846 -21.29 -3.26 9.92
C THR A 846 -21.70 -2.00 10.68
N GLU A 847 -22.40 -2.24 11.79
CA GLU A 847 -22.76 -1.24 12.80
C GLU A 847 -21.57 -0.87 13.71
N ASN A 848 -21.67 0.31 14.32
CA ASN A 848 -20.74 0.72 15.38
C ASN A 848 -20.86 -0.20 16.60
N PRO A 849 -19.79 -0.37 17.39
CA PRO A 849 -19.86 -1.19 18.58
C PRO A 849 -20.85 -0.61 19.58
N THR A 850 -21.43 -1.49 20.39
CA THR A 850 -22.09 -1.10 21.63
C THR A 850 -21.06 -0.99 22.74
N LEU A 851 -21.25 -0.03 23.63
CA LEU A 851 -20.37 0.16 24.79
C LEU A 851 -20.43 -1.07 25.69
N LYS A 852 -19.33 -1.82 25.79
CA LYS A 852 -19.19 -2.95 26.72
C LYS A 852 -18.52 -2.47 28.00
N ILE A 853 -19.12 -2.81 29.13
CA ILE A 853 -18.59 -2.47 30.45
C ILE A 853 -17.75 -3.65 30.93
N ASN A 854 -16.43 -3.49 30.85
CA ASN A 854 -15.45 -4.48 31.28
C ASN A 854 -14.84 -4.05 32.63
N PRO A 855 -15.45 -4.46 33.76
CA PRO A 855 -14.87 -4.18 35.07
C PRO A 855 -13.50 -4.86 35.21
N PRO A 856 -12.55 -4.29 35.96
CA PRO A 856 -11.27 -4.95 36.26
C PRO A 856 -11.48 -6.36 36.82
N ASP A 857 -10.55 -7.28 36.57
CA ASP A 857 -10.68 -8.71 36.92
C ASP A 857 -10.93 -8.98 38.43
N ASN A 858 -10.65 -8.01 39.30
CA ASN A 858 -10.87 -8.07 40.75
C ASN A 858 -11.97 -7.14 41.27
N PHE A 859 -12.77 -6.54 40.37
CA PHE A 859 -13.78 -5.57 40.75
C PHE A 859 -15.01 -6.28 41.34
N ASN A 860 -15.18 -6.15 42.64
CA ASN A 860 -16.26 -6.81 43.37
C ASN A 860 -17.56 -5.98 43.31
N PHE A 861 -18.48 -6.38 42.42
CA PHE A 861 -19.81 -5.78 42.34
C PHE A 861 -20.65 -5.99 43.60
N ASN A 862 -20.40 -7.02 44.42
CA ASN A 862 -21.22 -7.26 45.62
C ASN A 862 -21.17 -6.08 46.59
N PHE A 863 -20.02 -5.40 46.68
CA PHE A 863 -19.89 -4.19 47.51
C PHE A 863 -20.70 -3.01 46.95
N VAL A 864 -20.68 -2.81 45.63
CA VAL A 864 -21.41 -1.75 44.92
C VAL A 864 -22.92 -1.96 44.99
N VAL A 865 -23.34 -3.20 44.76
CA VAL A 865 -24.73 -3.63 44.84
C VAL A 865 -25.22 -3.47 46.28
N SER A 866 -24.50 -3.96 47.30
CA SER A 866 -24.92 -3.91 48.70
C SER A 866 -25.22 -2.52 49.30
N LEU A 867 -24.79 -1.43 48.64
CA LEU A 867 -24.95 -0.06 49.13
C LEU A 867 -26.14 0.69 48.51
N ALA A 868 -26.52 0.41 47.27
CA ALA A 868 -27.51 1.21 46.54
C ALA A 868 -28.30 0.47 45.43
N TYR A 869 -27.96 -0.79 45.12
CA TYR A 869 -28.55 -1.52 43.99
C TYR A 869 -28.91 -2.96 44.38
N LYS A 870 -29.87 -3.58 43.73
CA LYS A 870 -30.31 -4.97 43.98
C LYS A 870 -29.48 -5.97 43.18
N SER A 871 -28.94 -5.57 42.03
CA SER A 871 -28.08 -6.40 41.20
C SER A 871 -27.12 -5.57 40.35
N LYS A 872 -26.10 -6.23 39.78
CA LYS A 872 -25.22 -5.64 38.76
C LYS A 872 -26.02 -5.13 37.56
N ASP A 873 -27.04 -5.88 37.13
CA ASP A 873 -27.86 -5.51 35.98
C ASP A 873 -28.69 -4.25 36.26
N GLU A 874 -29.23 -4.10 37.48
CA GLU A 874 -29.93 -2.86 37.87
C GLU A 874 -28.98 -1.65 37.86
N PHE A 875 -27.75 -1.78 38.37
CA PHE A 875 -26.73 -0.72 38.29
C PHE A 875 -26.41 -0.33 36.83
N LEU A 876 -26.22 -1.31 35.95
CA LEU A 876 -25.89 -1.08 34.53
C LEU A 876 -27.07 -0.55 33.71
N ILE A 877 -28.31 -0.78 34.15
CA ILE A 877 -29.53 -0.17 33.58
C ILE A 877 -29.68 1.26 34.07
N TYR A 878 -29.51 1.51 35.37
CA TYR A 878 -29.76 2.81 36.00
C TYR A 878 -28.83 3.89 35.47
N TYR A 879 -27.55 3.53 35.33
CA TYR A 879 -26.65 4.25 34.48
C TYR A 879 -26.65 3.46 33.19
N SER A 880 -27.52 3.65 32.21
CA SER A 880 -27.33 3.23 30.81
C SER A 880 -27.13 4.51 29.97
N PRO A 881 -26.59 4.45 28.73
CA PRO A 881 -26.51 5.65 27.91
C PRO A 881 -27.87 6.35 27.76
N GLU A 882 -28.98 5.59 27.68
CA GLU A 882 -30.34 6.14 27.59
C GLU A 882 -30.83 6.78 28.90
N ASN A 883 -30.27 6.38 30.05
CA ASN A 883 -30.69 6.84 31.39
C ASN A 883 -29.74 7.87 32.01
N LEU A 884 -28.62 8.21 31.36
CA LEU A 884 -27.62 9.15 31.87
C LEU A 884 -28.03 10.63 31.74
N ASP A 885 -29.10 10.92 30.99
CA ASP A 885 -29.50 12.28 30.59
C ASP A 885 -30.33 13.05 31.64
N LEU A 886 -30.31 12.60 32.89
CA LEU A 886 -30.99 13.28 33.99
C LEU A 886 -30.11 14.41 34.59
N GLN A 887 -29.75 15.40 33.77
CA GLN A 887 -29.44 16.73 34.29
C GLN A 887 -30.74 17.50 34.48
N SER A 888 -31.26 17.57 35.71
CA SER A 888 -31.89 18.79 36.28
C SER A 888 -32.71 18.61 37.57
N ALA A 889 -32.92 17.40 38.12
CA ALA A 889 -33.73 17.27 39.34
C ALA A 889 -33.14 16.27 40.35
N GLY A 890 -32.30 16.77 41.26
CA GLY A 890 -32.12 16.17 42.60
C GLY A 890 -31.36 14.84 42.70
N PHE A 891 -30.32 14.61 41.89
CA PHE A 891 -29.53 13.37 41.98
C PHE A 891 -28.76 13.25 43.31
N GLN A 892 -28.99 12.16 44.07
CA GLN A 892 -28.30 11.85 45.34
C GLN A 892 -27.23 10.74 45.24
N ASP A 893 -27.18 9.95 44.15
CA ASP A 893 -26.18 8.90 43.99
C ASP A 893 -24.98 9.32 43.13
N TYR A 894 -24.11 10.11 43.75
CA TYR A 894 -22.84 10.55 43.18
C TYR A 894 -21.81 9.41 43.07
N TYR A 895 -21.95 8.35 43.88
CA TYR A 895 -21.02 7.22 43.91
C TYR A 895 -21.21 6.33 42.68
N GLY A 896 -22.46 6.00 42.36
CA GLY A 896 -22.79 5.22 41.17
C GLY A 896 -22.45 5.96 39.87
N TYR A 897 -22.62 7.28 39.82
CA TYR A 897 -22.21 8.09 38.65
C TYR A 897 -20.68 8.08 38.47
N ALA A 898 -19.90 8.11 39.56
CA ALA A 898 -18.44 8.11 39.47
C ALA A 898 -17.92 6.76 39.00
N LEU A 899 -18.54 5.68 39.47
CA LEU A 899 -18.32 4.33 38.98
C LEU A 899 -18.76 4.17 37.52
N ALA A 900 -19.88 4.77 37.11
CA ALA A 900 -20.33 4.78 35.72
C ALA A 900 -19.29 5.48 34.84
N CYS A 901 -18.74 6.63 35.25
CA CYS A 901 -17.65 7.29 34.53
C CYS A 901 -16.39 6.41 34.42
N LEU A 902 -15.99 5.73 35.50
CA LEU A 902 -14.84 4.80 35.53
C LEU A 902 -15.06 3.57 34.64
N THR A 903 -16.29 3.05 34.58
CA THR A 903 -16.63 1.85 33.82
C THR A 903 -16.99 2.12 32.36
N ARG A 904 -17.23 3.39 32.00
CA ARG A 904 -17.72 3.81 30.67
C ARG A 904 -16.82 4.81 29.96
N GLY A 905 -15.74 5.25 30.59
CA GLY A 905 -14.80 6.21 30.02
C GLY A 905 -15.31 7.66 29.92
N TYR A 906 -16.44 7.99 30.56
CA TYR A 906 -16.93 9.38 30.62
C TYR A 906 -15.98 10.27 31.43
N GLN A 907 -15.78 11.50 30.98
CA GLN A 907 -15.08 12.51 31.76
C GLN A 907 -16.03 13.01 32.85
N TRP A 908 -15.68 12.80 34.13
CA TRP A 908 -16.44 13.39 35.23
C TRP A 908 -16.44 14.91 35.10
N PRO A 909 -17.61 15.59 35.02
CA PRO A 909 -17.66 17.02 34.73
C PRO A 909 -17.08 17.88 35.85
N GLY A 910 -16.89 17.32 37.05
CA GLY A 910 -16.35 18.02 38.22
C GLY A 910 -17.35 19.05 38.75
N PHE A 911 -17.98 18.75 39.89
CA PHE A 911 -18.80 19.76 40.57
C PHE A 911 -17.93 20.79 41.30
N LEU A 912 -18.35 22.05 41.22
CA LEU A 912 -17.98 23.10 42.17
C LEU A 912 -18.89 22.97 43.40
N TYR A 913 -18.33 22.58 44.54
CA TYR A 913 -19.04 22.71 45.81
C TYR A 913 -19.06 24.19 46.26
N PRO A 914 -19.99 24.60 47.14
CA PRO A 914 -20.01 25.94 47.74
C PRO A 914 -18.71 26.13 48.55
N GLY A 915 -17.72 26.79 47.96
CA GLY A 915 -16.35 26.85 48.47
C GLY A 915 -15.26 26.85 47.38
N GLY A 916 -15.59 26.51 46.13
CA GLY A 916 -14.75 26.82 44.96
C GLY A 916 -13.63 25.83 44.61
N GLN A 917 -13.49 24.69 45.29
CA GLN A 917 -12.51 23.64 44.91
C GLN A 917 -13.10 22.57 43.98
N LYS A 918 -12.34 22.22 42.93
CA LYS A 918 -12.62 21.09 42.02
C LYS A 918 -11.93 19.82 42.52
N TYR A 919 -12.66 18.71 42.57
CA TYR A 919 -12.13 17.39 42.94
C TYR A 919 -12.11 16.43 41.75
N SER A 920 -11.09 15.56 41.68
CA SER A 920 -11.02 14.41 40.76
C SER A 920 -11.97 13.27 41.19
N CYS A 921 -12.31 12.33 40.29
CA CYS A 921 -13.20 11.18 40.54
C CYS A 921 -12.89 10.45 41.86
N PHE A 922 -11.61 10.17 42.14
CA PHE A 922 -11.19 9.41 43.32
C PHE A 922 -11.28 10.22 44.62
N SER A 923 -11.00 11.53 44.56
CA SER A 923 -11.15 12.42 45.72
C SER A 923 -12.63 12.65 46.11
N GLY A 924 -13.55 12.66 45.14
CA GLY A 924 -14.99 12.73 45.40
C GLY A 924 -15.54 11.49 46.10
N LEU A 925 -15.08 10.30 45.70
CA LEU A 925 -15.43 9.01 46.33
C LEU A 925 -15.03 8.95 47.82
N PHE A 926 -13.91 9.58 48.19
CA PHE A 926 -13.47 9.68 49.59
C PHE A 926 -14.24 10.72 50.41
N PHE A 927 -14.66 11.83 49.80
CA PHE A 927 -15.37 12.92 50.51
C PHE A 927 -16.84 12.57 50.80
N LEU A 928 -17.54 11.93 49.86
CA LEU A 928 -18.94 11.45 50.06
C LEU A 928 -19.07 10.40 51.18
N ARG A 929 -17.98 9.67 51.46
CA ARG A 929 -17.89 8.71 52.57
C ARG A 929 -17.98 9.38 53.95
N ALA A 930 -17.64 10.67 54.07
CA ALA A 930 -17.62 11.40 55.34
C ALA A 930 -18.99 11.99 55.74
N GLU A 931 -19.82 12.41 54.79
CA GLU A 931 -21.13 13.01 55.09
C GLU A 931 -22.24 11.97 55.32
N GLY A 932 -22.12 10.77 54.74
CA GLY A 932 -23.14 9.71 54.83
C GLY A 932 -23.22 8.97 56.18
N LYS A 933 -22.33 9.25 57.13
CA LYS A 933 -22.33 8.60 58.46
C LYS A 933 -22.15 9.62 59.57
N ARG A 934 -23.26 10.16 60.09
CA ARG A 934 -23.29 10.67 61.47
C ARG A 934 -22.98 9.50 62.40
N ASN A 935 -21.87 9.59 63.15
CA ASN A 935 -21.24 8.56 64.00
C ASN A 935 -20.27 7.60 63.31
N ILE A 936 -19.03 8.05 63.13
CA ILE A 936 -17.87 7.17 63.26
C ILE A 936 -16.95 7.78 64.32
N GLN A 937 -16.95 7.19 65.52
CA GLN A 937 -15.93 7.44 66.53
C GLN A 937 -14.67 6.64 66.14
N SER A 938 -13.73 7.36 65.51
CA SER A 938 -12.35 6.94 65.22
C SER A 938 -12.13 5.87 64.13
N TRP A 939 -11.15 6.16 63.26
CA TRP A 939 -10.69 5.33 62.14
C TRP A 939 -10.04 3.99 62.55
N ARG A 940 -9.84 3.73 63.85
CA ARG A 940 -9.11 2.57 64.37
C ARG A 940 -9.93 1.27 64.38
N GLU A 941 -11.26 1.34 64.45
CA GLU A 941 -12.10 0.15 64.58
C GLU A 941 -12.38 -0.59 63.25
N ILE A 942 -12.24 0.07 62.09
CA ILE A 942 -12.61 -0.53 60.80
C ILE A 942 -11.47 -1.37 60.18
N TYR A 943 -10.20 -1.03 60.44
CA TYR A 943 -9.10 -1.57 59.64
C TYR A 943 -8.00 -2.32 60.40
N GLY A 944 -7.99 -2.34 61.75
CA GLY A 944 -6.93 -3.00 62.52
C GLY A 944 -5.55 -2.34 62.31
N GLU A 945 -4.68 -2.38 63.32
CA GLU A 945 -3.45 -1.57 63.37
C GLU A 945 -2.40 -1.86 62.27
N SER A 946 -2.56 -2.91 61.46
CA SER A 946 -1.61 -3.27 60.40
C SER A 946 -1.97 -2.80 58.98
N SER A 947 -3.18 -2.27 58.75
CA SER A 947 -3.69 -2.01 57.38
C SER A 947 -3.59 -0.55 56.95
N GLY A 948 -3.57 0.38 57.90
CA GLY A 948 -3.61 1.83 57.63
C GLY A 948 -2.37 2.37 56.91
N ARG A 949 -1.21 1.73 57.07
CA ARG A 949 0.02 2.12 56.35
C ARG A 949 0.11 1.56 54.92
N LYS A 950 -0.67 0.54 54.57
CA LYS A 950 -0.71 -0.01 53.20
C LYS A 950 -1.71 0.70 52.29
N PHE A 951 -2.73 1.36 52.85
CA PHE A 951 -3.71 2.09 52.03
C PHE A 951 -3.23 3.49 51.60
N CYS A 952 -2.34 4.11 52.38
CA CYS A 952 -1.79 5.42 52.01
C CYS A 952 -0.77 5.33 50.85
N SER A 953 -0.19 4.15 50.58
CA SER A 953 0.66 3.94 49.38
C SER A 953 -0.16 3.72 48.10
N PHE A 954 -1.46 3.39 48.21
CA PHE A 954 -2.33 3.22 47.04
C PHE A 954 -2.79 4.57 46.46
N CYS A 955 -2.72 5.64 47.24
CA CYS A 955 -3.19 6.98 46.85
C CYS A 955 -2.06 7.97 46.50
N SER A 956 -0.79 7.58 46.59
CA SER A 956 0.36 8.44 46.25
C SER A 956 1.06 8.08 44.93
N GLY A 957 0.51 7.19 44.10
CA GLY A 957 1.02 6.91 42.76
C GLY A 957 1.30 5.43 42.51
N LYS A 958 1.11 5.04 41.24
CA LYS A 958 1.11 3.67 40.66
C LYS A 958 -0.23 2.91 40.81
N ASN A 959 -1.20 3.27 39.99
CA ASN A 959 -1.72 2.49 38.84
C ASN A 959 -2.97 3.17 38.29
#